data_AF-A0A3M7L669-F1
#
_entry.id   AF-A0A3M7L669-F1
#
_cell.length_a   1.000
_cell.length_b   1.000
_cell.length_c   1.000
_cell.angle_alpha   90.00
_cell.angle_beta   90.00
_cell.angle_gamma   90.00
#
_symmetry.space_group_name_H-M   'P 1'
#
loop_
_entity.id
_entity.type
_entity.pdbx_description
1 polymer ?
#
loop_
_entity_poly.entity_id
_entity_poly.type
_entity_poly.pdbx_seq_one_letter_code
_entity_poly.pdbx_strand_id
1 'polypeptide(L)'
;MLADALRTGTYHAAISENGADFAGKAVLDVGAGSGVLSLFAARAGARVVYAVEASPAAQYARRLVQAQPGLAGIVHVIQGRVEDVELPEKVDVLISEPMGTLLVNERMIESYLAARDKHMKPGGKMFPSLGRIHVAGFSDPYLHAEVMARSAFWKATDFFGLDLSCLEAEATAGYFGQVVVDAIPSGALVSNTAQRTIDFATAAPEDLRELAIPLSLQVAAPGPVHGLACWFDVLFEGSQAPRWLSTAPGLPTTHWFQLRCLLQEPVQVAKAGDTLTGRLHLLAHSRQSYDVTLELYDLKEPYYRQLNQWIPVANAIRDTPASRLALPSGPYLPIVLWHGPAGVTHIPTSLRPPFSLPTLGMGDSCCNPQGIGAVQDRIQRALPGVFVHSVATGATESADVLSTYFGDANAQVRAACEALRALPQLAGGYVAVGFSQGGLLLRGLLERCTGEGAPAMHTLITMGSPHQGVMDVPGCWDVGGGAGAAWSWCKAMQALLGHGVYYSWLQHNLLQAQYFKDPYHLDWYRETSGFLADINNDRDARNSSYAAALTSLRSLVLYQFDNDLTVVPRESSQFGFYNGTHTESMEETAAYRDDRLGLRTLNESGRLTLANCPGFHMQFTLDWFEQHVLPHVAVPVADARVAATHPSRTA
;
A
#
# COMPACT_ATOMS: atom_id res chain seq x y z
N MET A 1 -4.53 -5.11 24.34
CA MET A 1 -4.65 -4.04 25.37
C MET A 1 -3.36 -3.85 26.16
N LEU A 2 -2.97 -4.73 27.10
CA LEU A 2 -1.79 -4.48 27.97
C LEU A 2 -0.44 -4.33 27.24
N ALA A 3 -0.25 -5.04 26.11
CA ALA A 3 0.98 -4.96 25.32
C ALA A 3 1.11 -3.64 24.53
N ASP A 4 0.04 -2.83 24.46
CA ASP A 4 0.10 -1.48 23.91
C ASP A 4 0.78 -0.57 24.94
N ALA A 5 2.09 -0.38 24.75
CA ALA A 5 2.94 0.37 25.66
C ALA A 5 2.59 1.85 25.71
N LEU A 6 2.16 2.45 24.59
CA LEU A 6 1.77 3.87 24.54
C LEU A 6 0.49 4.09 25.34
N ARG A 7 -0.51 3.23 25.14
CA ARG A 7 -1.73 3.25 25.95
C ARG A 7 -1.40 3.07 27.43
N THR A 8 -0.82 1.93 27.79
CA THR A 8 -0.65 1.54 29.20
C THR A 8 0.29 2.50 29.92
N GLY A 9 1.34 2.95 29.22
CA GLY A 9 2.30 3.95 29.71
C GLY A 9 1.67 5.31 29.96
N THR A 10 0.81 5.80 29.04
CA THR A 10 0.13 7.11 29.22
C THR A 10 -0.83 7.09 30.41
N TYR A 11 -1.59 5.99 30.60
CA TYR A 11 -2.42 5.81 31.79
C TYR A 11 -1.61 5.79 33.09
N HIS A 12 -0.52 5.03 33.09
CA HIS A 12 0.39 4.99 34.24
C HIS A 12 0.95 6.39 34.56
N ALA A 13 1.45 7.11 33.56
CA ALA A 13 1.96 8.47 33.72
C ALA A 13 0.87 9.44 34.24
N ALA A 14 -0.32 9.41 33.64
CA ALA A 14 -1.45 10.24 34.06
C ALA A 14 -1.80 10.05 35.54
N ILE A 15 -1.82 8.80 36.04
CA ILE A 15 -2.13 8.50 37.44
C ILE A 15 -0.96 8.86 38.36
N SER A 16 0.25 8.41 38.04
CA SER A 16 1.44 8.55 38.90
C SER A 16 1.91 9.99 39.06
N GLU A 17 1.85 10.80 38.00
CA GLU A 17 2.26 12.21 38.06
C GLU A 17 1.22 13.11 38.74
N ASN A 18 -0.02 12.63 38.85
CA ASN A 18 -1.11 13.29 39.56
C ASN A 18 -1.42 12.58 40.88
N GLY A 19 -0.40 12.06 41.57
CA GLY A 19 -0.57 11.33 42.83
C GLY A 19 -1.39 12.07 43.89
N ALA A 20 -1.38 13.41 43.91
CA ALA A 20 -2.23 14.20 44.81
C ALA A 20 -3.74 14.00 44.59
N ASP A 21 -4.16 13.65 43.37
CA ASP A 21 -5.55 13.35 43.04
C ASP A 21 -5.97 11.96 43.54
N PHE A 22 -5.02 11.04 43.79
CA PHE A 22 -5.29 9.66 44.21
C PHE A 22 -4.97 9.40 45.69
N ALA A 23 -3.97 10.08 46.26
CA ALA A 23 -3.51 9.84 47.62
C ALA A 23 -4.61 10.01 48.67
N GLY A 24 -4.90 8.95 49.43
CA GLY A 24 -5.94 8.91 50.45
C GLY A 24 -7.38 8.91 49.93
N LYS A 25 -7.58 8.81 48.60
CA LYS A 25 -8.90 8.90 47.96
C LYS A 25 -9.53 7.53 47.71
N ALA A 26 -10.87 7.53 47.59
CA ALA A 26 -11.60 6.38 47.06
C ALA A 26 -11.68 6.46 45.53
N VAL A 27 -11.37 5.36 44.85
CA VAL A 27 -11.29 5.29 43.38
C VAL A 27 -12.23 4.21 42.85
N LEU A 28 -12.92 4.47 41.75
CA LEU A 28 -13.67 3.48 40.97
C LEU A 28 -12.97 3.23 39.65
N ASP A 29 -12.66 1.96 39.35
CA ASP A 29 -12.17 1.50 38.05
C ASP A 29 -13.31 0.76 37.31
N VAL A 30 -13.83 1.37 36.24
CA VAL A 30 -14.98 0.86 35.49
C VAL A 30 -14.51 0.02 34.31
N GLY A 31 -14.93 -1.25 34.25
CA GLY A 31 -14.45 -2.20 33.25
C GLY A 31 -12.99 -2.56 33.50
N ALA A 32 -12.67 -2.91 34.74
CA ALA A 32 -11.30 -3.03 35.22
C ALA A 32 -10.47 -4.08 34.46
N GLY A 33 -11.11 -5.06 33.79
CA GLY A 33 -10.45 -6.11 33.02
C GLY A 33 -9.50 -6.92 33.88
N SER A 34 -8.19 -6.74 33.68
CA SER A 34 -7.14 -7.36 34.49
C SER A 34 -6.86 -6.65 35.83
N GLY A 35 -7.45 -5.47 36.07
CA GLY A 35 -7.22 -4.63 37.24
C GLY A 35 -5.93 -3.79 37.18
N VAL A 36 -5.33 -3.63 36.00
CA VAL A 36 -4.05 -2.90 35.88
C VAL A 36 -4.15 -1.43 36.30
N LEU A 37 -5.24 -0.74 35.91
CA LEU A 37 -5.44 0.67 36.25
C LEU A 37 -5.72 0.82 37.75
N SER A 38 -6.50 -0.10 38.31
CA SER A 38 -6.69 -0.21 39.76
C SER A 38 -5.38 -0.34 40.53
N LEU A 39 -4.43 -1.13 40.03
CA LEU A 39 -3.10 -1.28 40.64
C LEU A 39 -2.26 0.01 40.54
N PHE A 40 -2.37 0.76 39.44
CA PHE A 40 -1.73 2.07 39.33
C PHE A 40 -2.30 3.06 40.34
N ALA A 41 -3.63 3.13 40.49
CA ALA A 41 -4.28 3.97 41.48
C ALA A 41 -3.88 3.60 42.91
N ALA A 42 -3.83 2.31 43.23
CA ALA A 42 -3.35 1.83 44.54
C ALA A 42 -1.89 2.23 44.80
N ARG A 43 -1.01 2.10 43.80
CA ARG A 43 0.39 2.56 43.91
C ARG A 43 0.54 4.06 44.05
N ALA A 44 -0.39 4.84 43.49
CA ALA A 44 -0.46 6.29 43.67
C ALA A 44 -1.01 6.71 45.06
N GLY A 45 -1.29 5.74 45.94
CA GLY A 45 -1.68 5.99 47.33
C GLY A 45 -3.18 6.06 47.56
N ALA A 46 -4.01 5.54 46.65
CA ALA A 46 -5.45 5.42 46.88
C ALA A 46 -5.74 4.69 48.20
N ARG A 47 -6.68 5.22 48.98
CA ARG A 47 -7.14 4.59 50.23
C ARG A 47 -7.86 3.28 49.92
N VAL A 48 -8.67 3.28 48.87
CA VAL A 48 -9.47 2.14 48.43
C VAL A 48 -9.73 2.26 46.93
N VAL A 49 -9.71 1.13 46.21
CA VAL A 49 -10.05 1.06 44.79
C VAL A 49 -11.12 0.00 44.59
N TYR A 50 -12.28 0.38 44.05
CA TYR A 50 -13.33 -0.54 43.63
C TYR A 50 -13.15 -0.86 42.14
N ALA A 51 -12.69 -2.07 41.85
CA ALA A 51 -12.45 -2.55 40.50
C ALA A 51 -13.68 -3.31 39.99
N VAL A 52 -14.54 -2.66 39.21
CA VAL A 52 -15.79 -3.25 38.70
C VAL A 52 -15.54 -3.85 37.33
N GLU A 53 -15.81 -5.14 37.16
CA GLU A 53 -15.60 -5.87 35.92
C GLU A 53 -16.75 -6.85 35.67
N ALA A 54 -17.46 -6.71 34.55
CA ALA A 54 -18.64 -7.52 34.26
C ALA A 54 -18.30 -8.96 33.83
N SER A 55 -17.19 -9.13 33.11
CA SER A 55 -16.80 -10.41 32.52
C SER A 55 -16.07 -11.32 33.53
N PRO A 56 -15.81 -12.59 33.15
CA PRO A 56 -14.96 -13.49 33.93
C PRO A 56 -13.53 -12.97 34.17
N ALA A 57 -13.09 -11.91 33.48
CA ALA A 57 -11.78 -11.29 33.69
C ALA A 57 -11.56 -10.81 35.13
N ALA A 58 -12.65 -10.53 35.87
CA ALA A 58 -12.62 -10.24 37.30
C ALA A 58 -11.86 -11.30 38.12
N GLN A 59 -11.88 -12.58 37.70
CA GLN A 59 -11.11 -13.64 38.37
C GLN A 59 -9.60 -13.46 38.17
N TYR A 60 -9.16 -13.07 36.97
CA TYR A 60 -7.77 -12.77 36.70
C TYR A 60 -7.33 -11.50 37.43
N ALA A 61 -8.19 -10.48 37.50
CA ALA A 61 -7.92 -9.28 38.29
C ALA A 61 -7.68 -9.60 39.77
N ARG A 62 -8.53 -10.44 40.39
CA ARG A 62 -8.33 -10.90 41.78
C ARG A 62 -6.98 -11.57 41.96
N ARG A 63 -6.60 -12.47 41.06
CA ARG A 63 -5.30 -13.17 41.11
C ARG A 63 -4.13 -12.20 40.98
N LEU A 64 -4.23 -11.24 40.05
CA LEU A 64 -3.16 -10.27 39.82
C LEU A 64 -3.00 -9.34 41.03
N VAL A 65 -4.12 -8.84 41.58
CA VAL A 65 -4.15 -8.00 42.78
C VAL A 65 -3.54 -8.73 43.98
N GLN A 66 -3.93 -9.98 44.22
CA GLN A 66 -3.39 -10.81 45.31
C GLN A 66 -1.88 -11.05 45.18
N ALA A 67 -1.37 -11.10 43.95
CA ALA A 67 0.06 -11.29 43.69
C ALA A 67 0.91 -10.03 43.93
N GLN A 68 0.31 -8.85 44.13
CA GLN A 68 1.05 -7.61 44.37
C GLN A 68 1.26 -7.34 45.87
N PRO A 69 2.52 -7.30 46.36
CA PRO A 69 2.82 -7.01 47.76
C PRO A 69 2.27 -5.64 48.18
N GLY A 70 1.54 -5.61 49.30
CA GLY A 70 1.04 -4.37 49.91
C GLY A 70 -0.18 -3.73 49.24
N LEU A 71 -0.68 -4.28 48.12
CA LEU A 71 -1.83 -3.70 47.38
C LEU A 71 -3.13 -4.50 47.50
N ALA A 72 -3.05 -5.77 47.91
CA ALA A 72 -4.20 -6.67 47.97
C ALA A 72 -5.33 -6.21 48.91
N GLY A 73 -5.00 -5.46 49.97
CA GLY A 73 -5.99 -4.88 50.90
C GLY A 73 -6.60 -3.56 50.44
N ILE A 74 -6.12 -2.99 49.32
CA ILE A 74 -6.55 -1.68 48.80
C ILE A 74 -7.52 -1.86 47.63
N VAL A 75 -7.26 -2.84 46.75
CA VAL A 75 -8.07 -3.07 45.54
C VAL A 75 -9.11 -4.16 45.77
N HIS A 76 -10.39 -3.79 45.67
CA HIS A 76 -11.54 -4.68 45.82
C HIS A 76 -12.19 -4.95 44.46
N VAL A 77 -12.06 -6.19 43.97
CA VAL A 77 -12.62 -6.59 42.68
C VAL A 77 -14.07 -7.06 42.81
N ILE A 78 -14.99 -6.31 42.20
CA ILE A 78 -16.43 -6.56 42.18
C ILE A 78 -16.80 -7.05 40.79
N GLN A 79 -17.32 -8.28 40.70
CA GLN A 79 -17.74 -8.83 39.41
C GLN A 79 -19.20 -8.48 39.15
N GLY A 80 -19.46 -7.68 38.11
CA GLY A 80 -20.80 -7.20 37.77
C GLY A 80 -20.75 -6.01 36.81
N ARG A 81 -21.92 -5.65 36.26
CA ARG A 81 -22.09 -4.44 35.45
C ARG A 81 -22.14 -3.22 36.37
N VAL A 82 -21.50 -2.12 35.97
CA VAL A 82 -21.36 -0.94 36.83
C VAL A 82 -22.72 -0.29 37.16
N GLU A 83 -23.69 -0.46 36.28
CA GLU A 83 -25.06 0.01 36.44
C GLU A 83 -25.80 -0.75 37.56
N ASP A 84 -25.48 -2.04 37.76
CA ASP A 84 -26.18 -2.94 38.67
C ASP A 84 -25.52 -3.06 40.05
N VAL A 85 -24.22 -2.77 40.15
CA VAL A 85 -23.49 -2.90 41.42
C VAL A 85 -23.76 -1.73 42.35
N GLU A 86 -23.66 -1.98 43.65
CA GLU A 86 -23.69 -0.95 44.69
C GLU A 86 -22.32 -0.87 45.37
N LEU A 87 -21.79 0.35 45.48
CA LEU A 87 -20.55 0.61 46.18
C LEU A 87 -20.83 1.03 47.63
N PRO A 88 -19.95 0.67 48.59
CA PRO A 88 -20.16 1.01 50.00
C PRO A 88 -20.00 2.51 50.30
N GLU A 89 -19.34 3.27 49.41
CA GLU A 89 -19.22 4.71 49.49
C GLU A 89 -19.14 5.34 48.10
N LYS A 90 -19.42 6.64 48.00
CA LYS A 90 -19.15 7.43 46.79
C LYS A 90 -17.65 7.62 46.62
N VAL A 91 -17.16 7.67 45.38
CA VAL A 91 -15.73 7.79 45.06
C VAL A 91 -15.31 9.22 44.73
N ASP A 92 -14.03 9.54 44.97
CA ASP A 92 -13.43 10.84 44.66
C ASP A 92 -12.88 10.88 43.22
N VAL A 93 -12.41 9.74 42.72
CA VAL A 93 -11.85 9.60 41.36
C VAL A 93 -12.48 8.41 40.65
N LEU A 94 -12.80 8.59 39.38
CA LEU A 94 -13.29 7.57 38.49
C LEU A 94 -12.28 7.40 37.36
N ILE A 95 -11.76 6.18 37.21
CA ILE A 95 -10.81 5.80 36.15
C ILE A 95 -11.47 4.76 35.25
N SER A 96 -11.20 4.82 33.96
CA SER A 96 -11.60 3.77 33.02
C SER A 96 -10.81 3.90 31.73
N GLU A 97 -10.88 2.85 30.93
CA GLU A 97 -10.55 2.90 29.51
C GLU A 97 -11.82 2.56 28.73
N PRO A 98 -12.70 3.55 28.48
CA PRO A 98 -13.98 3.33 27.81
C PRO A 98 -13.90 3.57 26.30
N MET A 99 -12.71 3.71 25.70
CA MET A 99 -12.56 4.15 24.32
C MET A 99 -12.60 2.97 23.36
N GLY A 100 -13.57 2.99 22.44
CA GLY A 100 -13.57 2.11 21.27
C GLY A 100 -12.94 2.78 20.04
N THR A 101 -13.01 2.10 18.89
CA THR A 101 -12.77 2.72 17.59
C THR A 101 -13.63 3.99 17.44
N LEU A 102 -13.05 5.06 16.88
CA LEU A 102 -13.71 6.37 16.78
C LEU A 102 -14.17 6.93 18.16
N LEU A 103 -13.47 6.58 19.24
CA LEU A 103 -13.78 6.90 20.64
C LEU A 103 -15.05 6.20 21.19
N VAL A 104 -16.13 6.20 20.43
CA VAL A 104 -17.47 5.87 20.94
C VAL A 104 -17.93 4.43 20.65
N ASN A 105 -17.29 3.70 19.73
CA ASN A 105 -17.66 2.31 19.45
C ASN A 105 -17.60 1.44 20.71
N GLU A 106 -18.34 0.32 20.73
CA GLU A 106 -18.58 -0.52 21.93
C GLU A 106 -19.51 0.13 22.98
N ARG A 107 -19.79 1.44 22.85
CA ARG A 107 -20.71 2.20 23.71
C ARG A 107 -20.37 2.16 25.20
N MET A 108 -19.12 1.86 25.55
CA MET A 108 -18.67 1.77 26.94
C MET A 108 -18.65 3.13 27.67
N ILE A 109 -18.59 4.24 26.94
CA ILE A 109 -18.70 5.58 27.51
C ILE A 109 -20.05 5.77 28.23
N GLU A 110 -21.14 5.13 27.79
CA GLU A 110 -22.43 5.21 28.50
C GLU A 110 -22.34 4.64 29.92
N SER A 111 -21.69 3.48 30.08
CA SER A 111 -21.40 2.89 31.39
C SER A 111 -20.47 3.77 32.22
N TYR A 112 -19.51 4.44 31.60
CA TYR A 112 -18.61 5.39 32.26
C TYR A 112 -19.36 6.60 32.82
N LEU A 113 -20.31 7.17 32.06
CA LEU A 113 -21.17 8.26 32.50
C LEU A 113 -22.18 7.80 33.56
N ALA A 114 -22.77 6.61 33.40
CA ALA A 114 -23.67 6.03 34.41
C ALA A 114 -22.94 5.83 35.75
N ALA A 115 -21.69 5.38 35.72
CA ALA A 115 -20.85 5.23 36.89
C ALA A 115 -20.53 6.59 37.55
N ARG A 116 -20.27 7.64 36.76
CA ARG A 116 -20.10 9.01 37.25
C ARG A 116 -21.33 9.45 38.04
N ASP A 117 -22.50 9.35 37.44
CA ASP A 117 -23.76 9.82 38.03
C ASP A 117 -24.14 9.02 39.28
N LYS A 118 -23.95 7.69 39.22
CA LYS A 118 -24.35 6.79 40.29
C LYS A 118 -23.34 6.73 41.43
N HIS A 119 -22.04 6.82 41.19
CA HIS A 119 -21.02 6.48 42.20
C HIS A 119 -20.04 7.59 42.55
N MET A 120 -19.95 8.68 41.79
CA MET A 120 -18.98 9.74 42.05
C MET A 120 -19.51 10.81 43.02
N LYS A 121 -18.62 11.41 43.81
CA LYS A 121 -18.91 12.61 44.61
C LYS A 121 -19.00 13.86 43.71
N PRO A 122 -19.78 14.88 44.10
CA PRO A 122 -19.73 16.19 43.43
C PRO A 122 -18.30 16.74 43.43
N GLY A 123 -17.82 17.21 42.27
CA GLY A 123 -16.45 17.70 42.10
C GLY A 123 -15.37 16.62 42.07
N GLY A 124 -15.76 15.33 42.00
CA GLY A 124 -14.83 14.23 41.75
C GLY A 124 -14.16 14.33 40.38
N LYS A 125 -13.03 13.65 40.22
CA LYS A 125 -12.23 13.67 38.99
C LYS A 125 -12.44 12.44 38.12
N MET A 126 -12.39 12.63 36.82
CA MET A 126 -12.53 11.57 35.83
C MET A 126 -11.23 11.43 35.02
N PHE A 127 -10.78 10.20 34.82
CA PHE A 127 -9.57 9.85 34.07
C PHE A 127 -9.91 8.76 33.04
N PRO A 128 -10.12 9.12 31.76
CA PRO A 128 -10.01 10.47 31.16
C PRO A 128 -11.18 11.41 31.55
N SER A 129 -10.96 12.72 31.46
CA SER A 129 -11.98 13.75 31.71
C SER A 129 -12.67 14.22 30.42
N LEU A 130 -11.95 14.20 29.31
CA LEU A 130 -12.44 14.70 28.02
C LEU A 130 -11.99 13.78 26.90
N GLY A 131 -12.87 13.55 25.94
CA GLY A 131 -12.56 12.89 24.68
C GLY A 131 -12.85 13.80 23.50
N ARG A 132 -12.05 13.70 22.44
CA ARG A 132 -12.20 14.50 21.23
C ARG A 132 -12.10 13.62 20.00
N ILE A 133 -13.14 13.65 19.18
CA ILE A 133 -13.13 13.03 17.86
C ILE A 133 -12.64 14.08 16.86
N HIS A 134 -11.70 13.68 16.03
CA HIS A 134 -11.13 14.46 14.95
C HIS A 134 -11.56 13.88 13.61
N VAL A 135 -11.81 14.75 12.63
CA VAL A 135 -12.22 14.37 11.29
C VAL A 135 -11.47 15.25 10.28
N ALA A 136 -10.82 14.65 9.30
CA ALA A 136 -10.16 15.37 8.21
C ALA A 136 -10.40 14.65 6.88
N GLY A 137 -10.39 15.39 5.77
CA GLY A 137 -10.38 14.81 4.44
C GLY A 137 -9.06 14.10 4.18
N PHE A 138 -9.10 12.91 3.59
CA PHE A 138 -7.90 12.20 3.15
C PHE A 138 -7.91 11.93 1.65
N SER A 139 -6.72 11.76 1.11
CA SER A 139 -6.52 11.26 -0.24
C SER A 139 -5.72 9.96 -0.20
N ASP A 140 -6.38 8.85 -0.50
CA ASP A 140 -5.72 7.56 -0.69
C ASP A 140 -6.34 6.83 -1.90
N PRO A 141 -5.79 7.04 -3.11
CA PRO A 141 -6.28 6.39 -4.31
C PRO A 141 -6.06 4.87 -4.30
N TYR A 142 -5.08 4.37 -3.53
CA TYR A 142 -4.81 2.93 -3.46
C TYR A 142 -5.90 2.22 -2.67
N LEU A 143 -6.27 2.74 -1.49
CA LEU A 143 -7.37 2.20 -0.71
C LEU A 143 -8.69 2.25 -1.50
N HIS A 144 -8.97 3.36 -2.17
CA HIS A 144 -10.19 3.49 -2.99
C HIS A 144 -10.21 2.46 -4.13
N ALA A 145 -9.10 2.31 -4.86
CA ALA A 145 -8.97 1.32 -5.92
C ALA A 145 -9.09 -0.13 -5.41
N GLU A 146 -8.55 -0.44 -4.23
CA GLU A 146 -8.68 -1.76 -3.61
C GLU A 146 -10.15 -2.11 -3.35
N VAL A 147 -10.92 -1.17 -2.78
CA VAL A 147 -12.35 -1.35 -2.50
C VAL A 147 -13.16 -1.45 -3.80
N MET A 148 -12.83 -0.62 -4.80
CA MET A 148 -13.41 -0.74 -6.15
C MET A 148 -13.13 -2.11 -6.77
N ALA A 149 -11.92 -2.65 -6.66
CA ALA A 149 -11.55 -3.94 -7.24
C ALA A 149 -12.36 -5.09 -6.63
N ARG A 150 -12.61 -5.05 -5.31
CA ARG A 150 -13.48 -6.03 -4.64
C ARG A 150 -14.92 -5.97 -5.18
N SER A 151 -15.44 -4.77 -5.44
CA SER A 151 -16.76 -4.60 -6.05
C SER A 151 -16.82 -5.09 -7.50
N ALA A 152 -15.71 -4.97 -8.25
CA ALA A 152 -15.65 -5.34 -9.66
C ALA A 152 -15.84 -6.85 -9.92
N PHE A 153 -15.58 -7.71 -8.93
CA PHE A 153 -15.90 -9.15 -9.01
C PHE A 153 -17.37 -9.39 -9.39
N TRP A 154 -18.27 -8.57 -8.87
CA TRP A 154 -19.71 -8.70 -9.09
C TRP A 154 -20.14 -8.29 -10.49
N LYS A 155 -19.25 -7.73 -11.32
CA LYS A 155 -19.51 -7.43 -12.74
C LYS A 155 -19.44 -8.67 -13.65
N ALA A 156 -19.06 -9.83 -13.11
CA ALA A 156 -18.93 -11.06 -13.89
C ALA A 156 -20.28 -11.51 -14.46
N THR A 157 -20.37 -11.59 -15.79
CA THR A 157 -21.58 -12.04 -16.50
C THR A 157 -21.59 -13.56 -16.77
N ASP A 158 -20.48 -14.25 -16.48
CA ASP A 158 -20.34 -15.70 -16.63
C ASP A 158 -19.50 -16.30 -15.50
N PHE A 159 -20.06 -16.35 -14.30
CA PHE A 159 -19.51 -17.07 -13.15
C PHE A 159 -20.15 -18.45 -13.06
N PHE A 160 -19.50 -19.47 -13.62
CA PHE A 160 -20.04 -20.83 -13.76
C PHE A 160 -21.41 -20.86 -14.48
N GLY A 161 -21.60 -20.06 -15.53
CA GLY A 161 -22.86 -19.93 -16.25
C GLY A 161 -23.89 -19.02 -15.60
N LEU A 162 -23.52 -18.27 -14.56
CA LEU A 162 -24.38 -17.31 -13.86
C LEU A 162 -23.91 -15.87 -14.08
N ASP A 163 -24.83 -14.97 -14.39
CA ASP A 163 -24.58 -13.53 -14.45
C ASP A 163 -24.78 -12.92 -13.05
N LEU A 164 -23.69 -12.39 -12.46
CA LEU A 164 -23.69 -11.77 -11.14
C LEU A 164 -23.92 -10.25 -11.18
N SER A 165 -23.91 -9.64 -12.37
CA SER A 165 -23.94 -8.18 -12.55
C SER A 165 -25.18 -7.50 -11.97
N CYS A 166 -26.26 -8.26 -11.77
CA CYS A 166 -27.47 -7.79 -11.09
C CYS A 166 -27.25 -7.41 -9.61
N LEU A 167 -26.11 -7.79 -9.01
CA LEU A 167 -25.74 -7.46 -7.61
C LEU A 167 -24.58 -6.46 -7.52
N GLU A 168 -24.06 -5.94 -8.64
CA GLU A 168 -22.91 -5.03 -8.66
C GLU A 168 -23.15 -3.78 -7.80
N ALA A 169 -24.31 -3.15 -7.93
CA ALA A 169 -24.63 -1.90 -7.26
C ALA A 169 -24.69 -2.10 -5.74
N GLU A 170 -25.37 -3.15 -5.27
CA GLU A 170 -25.48 -3.52 -3.87
C GLU A 170 -24.13 -3.93 -3.28
N ALA A 171 -23.32 -4.68 -4.03
CA ALA A 171 -21.99 -5.07 -3.59
C ALA A 171 -21.07 -3.85 -3.47
N THR A 172 -21.09 -2.95 -4.46
CA THR A 172 -20.33 -1.69 -4.43
C THR A 172 -20.72 -0.85 -3.22
N ALA A 173 -22.02 -0.61 -3.01
CA ALA A 173 -22.51 0.10 -1.84
C ALA A 173 -22.12 -0.59 -0.52
N GLY A 174 -22.15 -1.93 -0.50
CA GLY A 174 -21.73 -2.73 0.66
C GLY A 174 -20.25 -2.61 0.98
N TYR A 175 -19.36 -2.63 -0.01
CA TYR A 175 -17.92 -2.46 0.21
C TYR A 175 -17.55 -1.04 0.62
N PHE A 176 -18.15 -0.01 0.00
CA PHE A 176 -17.93 1.39 0.36
C PHE A 176 -18.61 1.79 1.67
N GLY A 177 -19.63 1.05 2.11
CA GLY A 177 -20.26 1.20 3.42
C GLY A 177 -19.43 0.65 4.58
N GLN A 178 -18.33 -0.08 4.30
CA GLN A 178 -17.42 -0.56 5.34
C GLN A 178 -16.44 0.54 5.74
N VAL A 179 -16.30 0.76 7.04
CA VAL A 179 -15.22 1.58 7.60
C VAL A 179 -13.91 0.78 7.57
N VAL A 180 -12.81 1.45 7.26
CA VAL A 180 -11.47 0.86 7.24
C VAL A 180 -10.75 1.27 8.52
N VAL A 181 -10.15 0.30 9.23
CA VAL A 181 -9.40 0.55 10.47
C VAL A 181 -7.94 0.17 10.27
N ASP A 182 -7.08 1.18 10.17
CA ASP A 182 -5.65 1.00 9.98
C ASP A 182 -4.85 2.30 10.25
N ALA A 183 -3.53 2.22 10.08
CA ALA A 183 -2.66 3.37 10.29
C ALA A 183 -2.71 4.31 9.08
N ILE A 184 -2.93 5.60 9.34
CA ILE A 184 -2.99 6.63 8.30
C ILE A 184 -1.65 7.38 8.27
N PRO A 185 -0.95 7.42 7.11
CA PRO A 185 0.18 8.31 6.92
C PRO A 185 -0.28 9.76 7.08
N SER A 186 0.44 10.59 7.85
CA SER A 186 0.07 11.99 8.05
C SER A 186 -0.02 12.77 6.73
N GLY A 187 0.80 12.43 5.73
CA GLY A 187 0.77 13.01 4.39
C GLY A 187 -0.45 12.65 3.54
N ALA A 188 -1.28 11.69 3.98
CA ALA A 188 -2.55 11.36 3.32
C ALA A 188 -3.69 12.32 3.72
N LEU A 189 -3.52 13.09 4.81
CA LEU A 189 -4.49 14.11 5.21
C LEU A 189 -4.34 15.34 4.32
N VAL A 190 -5.44 15.75 3.67
CA VAL A 190 -5.43 16.82 2.67
C VAL A 190 -6.24 18.04 3.09
N SER A 191 -6.83 18.04 4.29
CA SER A 191 -7.55 19.21 4.84
C SER A 191 -7.14 19.54 6.27
N ASN A 192 -7.59 20.70 6.75
CA ASN A 192 -7.67 20.93 8.19
C ASN A 192 -8.63 19.94 8.88
N THR A 193 -8.67 19.98 10.20
CA THR A 193 -9.44 19.04 11.02
C THR A 193 -10.70 19.71 11.58
N ALA A 194 -11.85 19.08 11.39
CA ALA A 194 -13.04 19.32 12.19
C ALA A 194 -12.99 18.46 13.47
N GLN A 195 -13.58 18.92 14.56
CA GLN A 195 -13.53 18.20 15.84
C GLN A 195 -14.86 18.26 16.60
N ARG A 196 -15.14 17.21 17.36
CA ARG A 196 -16.22 17.16 18.34
C ARG A 196 -15.65 16.73 19.68
N THR A 197 -15.85 17.57 20.67
CA THR A 197 -15.42 17.33 22.05
C THR A 197 -16.59 16.78 22.86
N ILE A 198 -16.31 15.77 23.68
CA ILE A 198 -17.20 15.19 24.68
C ILE A 198 -16.51 15.40 26.03
N ASP A 199 -17.09 16.25 26.87
CA ASP A 199 -16.66 16.42 28.25
C ASP A 199 -17.36 15.36 29.11
N PHE A 200 -16.60 14.36 29.57
CA PHE A 200 -17.17 13.25 30.34
C PHE A 200 -17.66 13.70 31.72
N ALA A 201 -17.23 14.86 32.23
CA ALA A 201 -17.71 15.38 33.50
C ALA A 201 -19.14 15.95 33.38
N THR A 202 -19.56 16.40 32.20
CA THR A 202 -20.82 17.12 32.01
C THR A 202 -21.79 16.46 31.03
N ALA A 203 -21.31 15.61 30.11
CA ALA A 203 -22.14 14.95 29.10
C ALA A 203 -23.21 14.03 29.72
N ALA A 204 -24.41 14.03 29.17
CA ALA A 204 -25.44 13.05 29.50
C ALA A 204 -25.28 11.77 28.65
N PRO A 205 -25.64 10.57 29.15
CA PRO A 205 -25.65 9.36 28.33
C PRO A 205 -26.50 9.49 27.06
N GLU A 206 -27.57 10.28 27.10
CA GLU A 206 -28.44 10.59 25.97
C GLU A 206 -27.72 11.34 24.84
N ASP A 207 -26.74 12.18 25.18
CA ASP A 207 -25.95 12.95 24.20
C ASP A 207 -25.12 12.05 23.29
N LEU A 208 -24.87 10.81 23.71
CA LEU A 208 -24.14 9.82 22.95
C LEU A 208 -25.03 9.04 21.98
N ARG A 209 -26.36 9.11 22.10
CA ARG A 209 -27.26 8.38 21.17
C ARG A 209 -27.16 8.91 19.74
N GLU A 210 -26.92 10.21 19.60
CA GLU A 210 -26.83 10.88 18.32
C GLU A 210 -25.73 11.94 18.37
N LEU A 211 -24.65 11.71 17.63
CA LEU A 211 -23.52 12.63 17.54
C LEU A 211 -23.42 13.19 16.13
N ALA A 212 -23.40 14.52 16.02
CA ALA A 212 -23.19 15.22 14.75
C ALA A 212 -21.91 16.05 14.82
N ILE A 213 -21.02 15.84 13.86
CA ILE A 213 -19.78 16.59 13.68
C ILE A 213 -19.93 17.44 12.43
N PRO A 214 -20.19 18.76 12.54
CA PRO A 214 -20.27 19.62 11.38
C PRO A 214 -18.89 19.73 10.73
N LEU A 215 -18.85 19.60 9.41
CA LEU A 215 -17.63 19.59 8.63
C LEU A 215 -17.48 20.93 7.92
N SER A 216 -16.31 21.54 8.08
CA SER A 216 -15.84 22.69 7.33
C SER A 216 -14.34 22.48 7.07
N LEU A 217 -14.07 21.65 6.07
CA LEU A 217 -12.76 21.11 5.77
C LEU A 217 -12.12 21.91 4.63
N GLN A 218 -11.24 22.83 4.99
CA GLN A 218 -10.41 23.57 4.04
C GLN A 218 -9.28 22.68 3.53
N VAL A 219 -9.30 22.41 2.23
CA VAL A 219 -8.37 21.49 1.57
C VAL A 219 -7.08 22.23 1.24
N ALA A 220 -5.94 21.66 1.63
CA ALA A 220 -4.64 22.31 1.55
C ALA A 220 -4.04 22.32 0.14
N ALA A 221 -4.41 21.37 -0.72
CA ALA A 221 -3.92 21.24 -2.09
C ALA A 221 -5.00 20.71 -3.04
N PRO A 222 -4.97 21.07 -4.34
CA PRO A 222 -5.87 20.47 -5.32
C PRO A 222 -5.68 18.96 -5.42
N GLY A 223 -6.76 18.24 -5.68
CA GLY A 223 -6.73 16.79 -5.87
C GLY A 223 -7.98 16.07 -5.36
N PRO A 224 -8.03 14.74 -5.49
CA PRO A 224 -9.15 13.94 -5.04
C PRO A 224 -9.17 13.81 -3.52
N VAL A 225 -10.33 14.05 -2.91
CA VAL A 225 -10.65 13.65 -1.54
C VAL A 225 -11.42 12.34 -1.61
N HIS A 226 -10.77 11.25 -1.20
CA HIS A 226 -11.29 9.88 -1.28
C HIS A 226 -12.21 9.53 -0.10
N GLY A 227 -12.24 10.36 0.94
CA GLY A 227 -13.06 10.13 2.11
C GLY A 227 -12.67 10.96 3.32
N LEU A 228 -13.17 10.55 4.49
CA LEU A 228 -12.84 11.16 5.78
C LEU A 228 -12.04 10.21 6.67
N ALA A 229 -10.94 10.71 7.20
CA ALA A 229 -10.11 10.08 8.20
C ALA A 229 -10.53 10.59 9.57
N CYS A 230 -10.67 9.67 10.52
CA CYS A 230 -11.12 9.96 11.87
C CYS A 230 -10.20 9.31 12.90
N TRP A 231 -9.91 10.05 13.96
CA TRP A 231 -9.14 9.58 15.11
C TRP A 231 -9.66 10.27 16.37
N PHE A 232 -9.09 9.93 17.52
CA PHE A 232 -9.46 10.57 18.76
C PHE A 232 -8.29 10.81 19.70
N ASP A 233 -8.46 11.81 20.55
CA ASP A 233 -7.59 12.09 21.67
C ASP A 233 -8.40 12.12 22.95
N VAL A 234 -7.82 11.67 24.07
CA VAL A 234 -8.40 11.83 25.40
C VAL A 234 -7.45 12.58 26.31
N LEU A 235 -8.01 13.43 27.15
CA LEU A 235 -7.30 14.22 28.15
C LEU A 235 -7.53 13.63 29.54
N PHE A 236 -6.44 13.45 30.27
CA PHE A 236 -6.40 13.21 31.71
C PHE A 236 -6.07 14.54 32.38
N GLU A 237 -7.09 15.28 32.80
CA GLU A 237 -6.93 16.61 33.42
C GLU A 237 -6.65 16.50 34.93
N GLY A 238 -5.43 16.06 35.25
CA GLY A 238 -4.94 15.98 36.61
C GLY A 238 -4.57 17.33 37.20
N SER A 239 -4.55 17.43 38.54
CA SER A 239 -4.31 18.69 39.27
C SER A 239 -2.86 19.15 39.17
N GLN A 240 -1.93 18.25 38.89
CA GLN A 240 -0.50 18.53 38.83
C GLN A 240 -0.01 18.61 37.38
N ALA A 241 -0.47 17.71 36.51
CA ALA A 241 -0.07 17.67 35.10
C ALA A 241 -1.19 17.13 34.20
N PRO A 242 -1.53 17.84 33.10
CA PRO A 242 -2.42 17.29 32.08
C PRO A 242 -1.67 16.28 31.20
N ARG A 243 -2.33 15.17 30.85
CA ARG A 243 -1.79 14.17 29.90
C ARG A 243 -2.77 13.88 28.78
N TRP A 244 -2.26 13.81 27.55
CA TRP A 244 -3.02 13.43 26.37
C TRP A 244 -2.62 12.03 25.92
N LEU A 245 -3.61 11.18 25.68
CA LEU A 245 -3.46 9.97 24.88
C LEU A 245 -4.08 10.27 23.52
N SER A 246 -3.25 10.33 22.48
CA SER A 246 -3.66 10.65 21.12
C SER A 246 -3.51 9.44 20.22
N THR A 247 -4.49 9.25 19.32
CA THR A 247 -4.43 8.27 18.23
C THR A 247 -4.20 8.93 16.88
N ALA A 248 -3.71 10.18 16.86
CA ALA A 248 -3.57 10.96 15.64
C ALA A 248 -2.61 10.33 14.62
N PRO A 249 -2.91 10.44 13.31
CA PRO A 249 -2.00 10.09 12.23
C PRO A 249 -0.61 10.72 12.41
N GLY A 250 0.46 9.94 12.20
CA GLY A 250 1.84 10.39 12.36
C GLY A 250 2.42 10.27 13.77
N LEU A 251 1.61 9.92 14.78
CA LEU A 251 2.10 9.49 16.10
C LEU A 251 2.34 7.97 16.13
N PRO A 252 3.08 7.44 17.12
CA PRO A 252 3.24 5.99 17.26
C PRO A 252 1.88 5.29 17.35
N THR A 253 1.69 4.25 16.56
CA THR A 253 0.41 3.56 16.41
C THR A 253 -0.03 2.90 17.71
N THR A 254 -1.31 3.06 18.05
CA THR A 254 -1.99 2.31 19.11
C THR A 254 -2.82 1.18 18.51
N HIS A 255 -3.30 0.25 19.32
CA HIS A 255 -4.18 -0.82 18.83
C HIS A 255 -5.54 -0.34 18.30
N TRP A 256 -5.94 0.91 18.57
CA TRP A 256 -7.16 1.50 17.99
C TRP A 256 -6.98 1.94 16.55
N PHE A 257 -5.72 2.14 16.11
CA PHE A 257 -5.40 2.70 14.80
C PHE A 257 -6.19 4.00 14.55
N GLN A 258 -6.56 4.27 13.30
CA GLN A 258 -7.49 5.31 12.90
C GLN A 258 -8.60 4.69 12.04
N LEU A 259 -9.68 5.44 11.82
CA LEU A 259 -10.83 5.02 11.04
C LEU A 259 -10.92 5.83 9.74
N ARG A 260 -11.19 5.18 8.61
CA ARG A 260 -11.43 5.83 7.32
C ARG A 260 -12.80 5.47 6.78
N CYS A 261 -13.59 6.50 6.45
CA CYS A 261 -14.84 6.38 5.71
C CYS A 261 -14.59 6.76 4.26
N LEU A 262 -14.68 5.82 3.34
CA LEU A 262 -14.51 6.08 1.91
C LEU A 262 -15.76 6.68 1.28
N LEU A 263 -15.55 7.53 0.29
CA LEU A 263 -16.59 7.93 -0.64
C LEU A 263 -16.55 6.99 -1.85
N GLN A 264 -17.72 6.52 -2.27
CA GLN A 264 -17.85 5.76 -3.52
C GLN A 264 -17.33 6.59 -4.70
N GLU A 265 -17.71 7.87 -4.77
CA GLU A 265 -17.21 8.84 -5.74
C GLU A 265 -16.33 9.89 -5.02
N PRO A 266 -15.01 9.90 -5.27
CA PRO A 266 -14.11 10.90 -4.67
C PRO A 266 -14.48 12.32 -5.10
N VAL A 267 -14.40 13.27 -4.18
CA VAL A 267 -14.65 14.69 -4.48
C VAL A 267 -13.38 15.30 -5.08
N GLN A 268 -13.48 15.83 -6.29
CA GLN A 268 -12.35 16.51 -6.94
C GLN A 268 -12.27 17.97 -6.50
N VAL A 269 -11.18 18.33 -5.83
CA VAL A 269 -10.96 19.70 -5.37
C VAL A 269 -10.03 20.42 -6.35
N ALA A 270 -10.57 21.44 -7.02
CA ALA A 270 -9.85 22.15 -8.07
C ALA A 270 -8.80 23.14 -7.54
N LYS A 271 -9.01 23.72 -6.36
CA LYS A 271 -8.14 24.76 -5.81
C LYS A 271 -7.81 24.52 -4.33
N ALA A 272 -6.54 24.75 -3.98
CA ALA A 272 -6.15 24.86 -2.58
C ALA A 272 -6.98 25.97 -1.90
N GLY A 273 -7.43 25.70 -0.67
CA GLY A 273 -8.27 26.59 0.12
C GLY A 273 -9.77 26.43 -0.12
N ASP A 274 -10.20 25.61 -1.09
CA ASP A 274 -11.61 25.24 -1.21
C ASP A 274 -12.07 24.48 0.04
N THR A 275 -13.32 24.72 0.43
CA THR A 275 -13.89 24.20 1.67
C THR A 275 -14.95 23.17 1.35
N LEU A 276 -14.72 21.93 1.81
CA LEU A 276 -15.73 20.89 1.82
C LEU A 276 -16.60 21.06 3.06
N THR A 277 -17.91 21.19 2.85
CA THR A 277 -18.88 21.35 3.93
C THR A 277 -19.71 20.09 4.08
N GLY A 278 -20.22 19.80 5.26
CA GLY A 278 -20.90 18.53 5.47
C GLY A 278 -21.18 18.19 6.93
N ARG A 279 -21.46 16.92 7.17
CA ARG A 279 -21.70 16.38 8.51
C ARG A 279 -21.29 14.92 8.56
N LEU A 280 -20.51 14.56 9.58
CA LEU A 280 -20.36 13.16 10.00
C LEU A 280 -21.36 12.91 11.13
N HIS A 281 -22.29 11.99 10.91
CA HIS A 281 -23.37 11.68 11.82
C HIS A 281 -23.24 10.25 12.33
N LEU A 282 -23.27 10.07 13.65
CA LEU A 282 -23.19 8.78 14.33
C LEU A 282 -24.49 8.56 15.08
N LEU A 283 -25.21 7.49 14.72
CA LEU A 283 -26.45 7.10 15.41
C LEU A 283 -26.23 5.78 16.15
N ALA A 284 -26.49 5.77 17.46
CA ALA A 284 -26.26 4.59 18.28
C ALA A 284 -27.15 3.41 17.84
N HIS A 285 -26.52 2.26 17.63
CA HIS A 285 -27.17 1.02 17.24
C HIS A 285 -27.33 0.08 18.44
N SER A 286 -28.32 -0.81 18.38
CA SER A 286 -28.61 -1.80 19.43
C SER A 286 -27.52 -2.88 19.59
N ARG A 287 -26.60 -2.98 18.62
CA ARG A 287 -25.47 -3.93 18.58
C ARG A 287 -24.20 -3.37 19.23
N GLN A 288 -24.32 -2.43 20.18
CA GLN A 288 -23.18 -1.80 20.84
C GLN A 288 -22.22 -1.09 19.87
N SER A 289 -22.76 -0.45 18.84
CA SER A 289 -21.99 0.26 17.81
C SER A 289 -22.77 1.48 17.30
N TYR A 290 -22.32 2.10 16.21
CA TYR A 290 -22.93 3.26 15.58
C TYR A 290 -23.10 3.06 14.09
N ASP A 291 -24.25 3.50 13.56
CA ASP A 291 -24.40 3.75 12.12
C ASP A 291 -23.71 5.08 11.81
N VAL A 292 -22.80 5.05 10.83
CA VAL A 292 -22.00 6.21 10.43
C VAL A 292 -22.52 6.73 9.09
N THR A 293 -23.10 7.93 9.08
CA THR A 293 -23.57 8.59 7.87
C THR A 293 -22.66 9.78 7.55
N LEU A 294 -22.16 9.83 6.32
CA LEU A 294 -21.34 10.90 5.80
C LEU A 294 -22.11 11.69 4.75
N GLU A 295 -22.33 12.97 5.02
CA GLU A 295 -22.86 13.94 4.06
C GLU A 295 -21.77 14.97 3.74
N LEU A 296 -21.41 15.11 2.46
CA LEU A 296 -20.48 16.13 1.97
C LEU A 296 -21.14 16.90 0.83
N TYR A 297 -21.03 18.23 0.89
CA TYR A 297 -21.60 19.18 -0.05
C TYR A 297 -20.48 20.07 -0.60
N ASP A 298 -20.41 20.16 -1.93
CA ASP A 298 -19.68 21.22 -2.62
C ASP A 298 -20.68 22.30 -3.06
N LEU A 299 -20.59 23.48 -2.43
CA LEU A 299 -21.48 24.61 -2.72
C LEU A 299 -21.00 25.48 -3.89
N LYS A 300 -19.80 25.24 -4.46
CA LYS A 300 -19.29 26.05 -5.58
C LYS A 300 -19.80 25.60 -6.95
N GLU A 301 -20.17 24.33 -7.13
CA GLU A 301 -20.65 23.76 -8.39
C GLU A 301 -21.97 22.97 -8.15
N PRO A 302 -23.14 23.62 -7.97
CA PRO A 302 -24.40 22.91 -7.83
C PRO A 302 -24.74 22.11 -9.09
N TYR A 303 -24.97 20.81 -8.94
CA TYR A 303 -25.44 19.93 -10.02
C TYR A 303 -26.91 20.25 -10.37
N TYR A 304 -27.14 20.91 -11.51
CA TYR A 304 -28.48 21.10 -12.07
C TYR A 304 -28.89 19.90 -12.90
N ARG A 305 -29.74 19.03 -12.34
CA ARG A 305 -30.33 17.90 -13.06
C ARG A 305 -31.41 18.40 -14.03
N GLN A 306 -31.11 18.48 -15.33
CA GLN A 306 -32.15 18.60 -16.36
C GLN A 306 -32.73 17.21 -16.69
N LEU A 307 -34.03 17.04 -16.44
CA LEU A 307 -34.81 15.88 -16.89
C LEU A 307 -35.53 16.24 -18.20
N ASN A 308 -35.16 15.57 -19.29
CA ASN A 308 -35.89 15.32 -20.58
C ASN A 308 -34.82 15.04 -21.66
N GLN A 309 -34.90 14.10 -22.61
CA GLN A 309 -35.86 13.11 -23.06
C GLN A 309 -35.06 12.06 -23.88
N TRP A 310 -35.59 10.84 -23.98
CA TRP A 310 -35.08 9.75 -24.84
C TRP A 310 -35.39 9.96 -26.34
N ILE A 311 -34.88 9.00 -27.15
CA ILE A 311 -35.11 8.61 -28.58
C ILE A 311 -34.19 9.30 -29.65
N PRO A 312 -33.80 8.64 -30.78
CA PRO A 312 -32.40 8.27 -31.08
C PRO A 312 -31.96 8.66 -32.53
N VAL A 313 -30.79 8.13 -32.95
CA VAL A 313 -30.30 7.91 -34.33
C VAL A 313 -29.23 8.88 -34.88
N ALA A 314 -28.12 8.24 -35.25
CA ALA A 314 -27.16 8.51 -36.33
C ALA A 314 -26.16 9.67 -36.25
N ASN A 315 -24.89 9.26 -36.29
CA ASN A 315 -23.77 9.81 -37.03
C ASN A 315 -23.58 11.34 -37.05
N ALA A 316 -22.64 11.80 -36.21
CA ALA A 316 -21.55 12.67 -36.65
C ALA A 316 -20.43 12.67 -35.60
N ILE A 317 -19.55 11.66 -35.65
CA ILE A 317 -18.21 11.80 -35.06
C ILE A 317 -17.46 12.81 -35.94
N ARG A 318 -17.14 13.97 -35.40
CA ARG A 318 -16.05 14.81 -35.92
C ARG A 318 -14.89 14.72 -34.94
N ASP A 319 -13.92 13.90 -35.33
CA ASP A 319 -12.56 13.91 -34.85
C ASP A 319 -11.96 15.33 -34.98
N THR A 320 -11.21 15.73 -33.96
CA THR A 320 -10.05 16.64 -34.14
C THR A 320 -8.80 15.87 -33.73
N PRO A 321 -7.72 15.93 -34.53
CA PRO A 321 -6.73 14.86 -34.60
C PRO A 321 -5.58 15.09 -33.62
N ALA A 322 -5.34 14.11 -32.76
CA ALA A 322 -3.97 13.82 -32.35
C ALA A 322 -3.19 13.44 -33.62
N SER A 323 -2.03 14.03 -33.84
CA SER A 323 -1.12 13.64 -34.92
C SER A 323 -0.84 12.13 -34.81
N ARG A 324 -1.49 11.32 -35.67
CA ARG A 324 -1.23 9.89 -35.76
C ARG A 324 0.24 9.71 -36.10
N LEU A 325 0.97 9.02 -35.24
CA LEU A 325 2.33 8.59 -35.50
C LEU A 325 2.31 7.76 -36.80
N ALA A 326 3.04 8.20 -37.83
CA ALA A 326 3.06 7.54 -39.12
C ALA A 326 3.95 6.28 -39.06
N LEU A 327 3.39 5.17 -38.58
CA LEU A 327 4.07 3.87 -38.60
C LEU A 327 4.04 3.24 -40.00
N PRO A 328 5.12 2.57 -40.44
CA PRO A 328 5.22 2.00 -41.78
C PRO A 328 4.18 0.88 -41.98
N SER A 329 3.39 0.93 -43.05
CA SER A 329 2.35 -0.06 -43.33
C SER A 329 2.92 -1.43 -43.70
N GLY A 330 2.54 -2.49 -42.99
CA GLY A 330 2.92 -3.88 -43.30
C GLY A 330 2.63 -4.84 -42.15
N PRO A 331 2.82 -6.16 -42.34
CA PRO A 331 2.74 -7.13 -41.24
C PRO A 331 3.90 -6.90 -40.26
N TYR A 332 3.58 -6.81 -38.97
CA TYR A 332 4.54 -6.66 -37.88
C TYR A 332 4.87 -8.01 -37.25
N LEU A 333 6.03 -8.09 -36.61
CA LEU A 333 6.39 -9.23 -35.79
C LEU A 333 5.38 -9.39 -34.64
N PRO A 334 5.08 -10.64 -34.23
CA PRO A 334 4.38 -10.93 -32.99
C PRO A 334 5.00 -10.23 -31.78
N ILE A 335 4.18 -9.91 -30.78
CA ILE A 335 4.61 -9.21 -29.56
C ILE A 335 4.33 -10.10 -28.35
N VAL A 336 5.32 -10.25 -27.48
CA VAL A 336 5.22 -10.95 -26.20
C VAL A 336 5.33 -9.93 -25.07
N LEU A 337 4.37 -9.91 -24.17
CA LEU A 337 4.34 -9.04 -23.00
C LEU A 337 4.60 -9.87 -21.73
N TRP A 338 5.36 -9.34 -20.77
CA TRP A 338 5.51 -9.96 -19.44
C TRP A 338 5.45 -8.90 -18.34
N HIS A 339 4.48 -9.05 -17.43
CA HIS A 339 4.28 -8.17 -16.29
C HIS A 339 5.13 -8.58 -15.06
N GLY A 340 5.23 -7.67 -14.10
CA GLY A 340 5.80 -7.92 -12.77
C GLY A 340 4.78 -7.63 -11.65
N PRO A 341 5.15 -7.85 -10.38
CA PRO A 341 4.28 -7.70 -9.23
C PRO A 341 3.82 -6.27 -9.10
N ALA A 342 2.70 -6.10 -8.38
CA ALA A 342 2.29 -4.78 -7.99
C ALA A 342 3.38 -4.11 -7.16
N GLY A 343 4.00 -3.06 -7.70
CA GLY A 343 4.93 -2.25 -6.93
C GLY A 343 4.17 -1.48 -5.86
N VAL A 344 4.37 -1.78 -4.59
CA VAL A 344 3.98 -0.87 -3.50
C VAL A 344 4.97 0.29 -3.52
N THR A 345 4.66 1.38 -4.23
CA THR A 345 5.43 2.63 -4.12
C THR A 345 4.62 3.79 -3.53
N HIS A 346 5.05 4.17 -2.34
CA HIS A 346 4.82 5.48 -1.74
C HIS A 346 5.46 6.55 -2.62
N ILE A 347 4.72 7.63 -2.92
CA ILE A 347 5.21 8.83 -3.60
C ILE A 347 4.87 10.03 -2.71
N PRO A 348 5.84 10.90 -2.36
CA PRO A 348 5.59 12.14 -1.64
C PRO A 348 4.68 13.07 -2.45
N THR A 349 3.69 13.64 -1.78
CA THR A 349 2.59 14.43 -2.34
C THR A 349 3.01 15.69 -3.10
N SER A 350 4.28 16.10 -3.00
CA SER A 350 4.82 17.35 -3.55
C SER A 350 5.31 17.28 -5.00
N LEU A 351 5.39 16.10 -5.63
CA LEU A 351 6.03 15.90 -6.95
C LEU A 351 5.11 15.34 -8.06
N ARG A 352 3.78 15.35 -7.89
CA ARG A 352 2.85 14.86 -8.93
C ARG A 352 2.38 15.98 -9.89
N PRO A 353 2.46 15.80 -11.23
CA PRO A 353 1.76 16.64 -12.20
C PRO A 353 0.23 16.34 -12.23
N PRO A 354 -0.60 17.28 -12.70
CA PRO A 354 -2.06 17.31 -12.49
C PRO A 354 -2.92 16.34 -13.31
N PHE A 355 -2.34 15.33 -13.99
CA PHE A 355 -3.08 14.37 -14.81
C PHE A 355 -2.68 12.93 -14.43
N SER A 356 -3.56 12.22 -13.72
CA SER A 356 -3.36 10.81 -13.34
C SER A 356 -3.68 9.90 -14.52
N LEU A 357 -2.63 9.29 -15.09
CA LEU A 357 -2.75 8.17 -16.01
C LEU A 357 -2.56 6.84 -15.27
N PRO A 358 -3.26 5.76 -15.71
CA PRO A 358 -3.25 4.48 -15.02
C PRO A 358 -1.83 3.88 -15.01
N THR A 359 -1.34 3.55 -13.81
CA THR A 359 -0.07 2.85 -13.58
C THR A 359 -0.12 1.43 -14.13
N LEU A 360 0.72 1.14 -15.11
CA LEU A 360 0.87 -0.20 -15.69
C LEU A 360 1.94 -0.97 -14.90
N GLY A 361 1.51 -1.87 -14.00
CA GLY A 361 2.42 -2.61 -13.12
C GLY A 361 2.04 -2.58 -11.63
N MET A 362 0.78 -2.31 -11.30
CA MET A 362 0.26 -2.50 -9.94
C MET A 362 -0.87 -3.54 -9.91
N GLY A 363 -0.52 -4.82 -9.73
CA GLY A 363 -1.48 -5.92 -9.52
C GLY A 363 -1.89 -6.58 -10.83
N ASP A 364 -1.02 -6.48 -11.82
CA ASP A 364 -1.29 -6.93 -13.17
C ASP A 364 -1.28 -8.45 -13.24
N SER A 365 -2.05 -8.95 -14.20
CA SER A 365 -2.04 -10.33 -14.63
C SER A 365 -1.77 -10.30 -16.12
N CYS A 366 -1.57 -11.45 -16.77
CA CYS A 366 -1.51 -11.55 -18.22
C CYS A 366 -2.67 -10.83 -18.93
N CYS A 367 -3.77 -10.66 -18.21
CA CYS A 367 -5.10 -10.60 -18.77
C CYS A 367 -5.95 -9.49 -18.15
N ASN A 368 -5.38 -8.66 -17.26
CA ASN A 368 -6.08 -7.55 -16.62
C ASN A 368 -6.39 -6.46 -17.66
N PRO A 369 -7.67 -6.13 -17.91
CA PRO A 369 -8.07 -5.16 -18.93
C PRO A 369 -7.58 -3.73 -18.69
N GLN A 370 -7.22 -3.38 -17.45
CA GLN A 370 -6.81 -2.03 -17.05
C GLN A 370 -5.29 -1.88 -16.89
N GLY A 371 -4.54 -2.99 -16.90
CA GLY A 371 -3.08 -3.03 -16.84
C GLY A 371 -2.47 -3.42 -18.18
N ILE A 372 -1.84 -4.59 -18.24
CA ILE A 372 -1.16 -5.08 -19.45
C ILE A 372 -2.15 -5.34 -20.59
N GLY A 373 -3.41 -5.66 -20.27
CA GLY A 373 -4.50 -5.74 -21.23
C GLY A 373 -4.77 -4.40 -21.91
N ALA A 374 -4.65 -3.27 -21.20
CA ALA A 374 -4.80 -1.93 -21.79
C ALA A 374 -3.65 -1.59 -22.74
N VAL A 375 -2.42 -2.04 -22.43
CA VAL A 375 -1.27 -1.93 -23.35
C VAL A 375 -1.44 -2.85 -24.55
N GLN A 376 -1.84 -4.09 -24.35
CA GLN A 376 -2.14 -5.03 -25.43
C GLN A 376 -3.19 -4.44 -26.38
N ASP A 377 -4.29 -3.94 -25.83
CA ASP A 377 -5.34 -3.25 -26.57
C ASP A 377 -4.80 -2.05 -27.36
N ARG A 378 -3.99 -1.21 -26.72
CA ARG A 378 -3.40 -0.03 -27.37
C ARG A 378 -2.49 -0.43 -28.52
N ILE A 379 -1.66 -1.46 -28.33
CA ILE A 379 -0.79 -2.03 -29.37
C ILE A 379 -1.64 -2.57 -30.53
N GLN A 380 -2.67 -3.36 -30.25
CA GLN A 380 -3.51 -3.99 -31.28
C GLN A 380 -4.33 -2.96 -32.08
N ARG A 381 -4.75 -1.86 -31.44
CA ARG A 381 -5.40 -0.74 -32.14
C ARG A 381 -4.43 0.02 -33.04
N ALA A 382 -3.19 0.21 -32.60
CA ALA A 382 -2.18 0.95 -33.36
C ALA A 382 -1.54 0.10 -34.47
N LEU A 383 -1.47 -1.22 -34.30
CA LEU A 383 -0.90 -2.20 -35.23
C LEU A 383 -1.95 -3.24 -35.64
N PRO A 384 -2.89 -2.91 -36.55
CA PRO A 384 -3.97 -3.82 -36.93
C PRO A 384 -3.44 -5.17 -37.44
N GLY A 385 -3.92 -6.26 -36.83
CA GLY A 385 -3.58 -7.64 -37.24
C GLY A 385 -2.30 -8.19 -36.61
N VAL A 386 -1.63 -7.47 -35.71
CA VAL A 386 -0.48 -8.01 -34.96
C VAL A 386 -0.94 -9.04 -33.93
N PHE A 387 -0.20 -10.15 -33.82
CA PHE A 387 -0.40 -11.12 -32.73
C PHE A 387 0.27 -10.60 -31.46
N VAL A 388 -0.48 -10.50 -30.37
CA VAL A 388 0.04 -10.13 -29.04
C VAL A 388 -0.26 -11.25 -28.06
N HIS A 389 0.77 -11.71 -27.35
CA HIS A 389 0.68 -12.73 -26.31
C HIS A 389 1.22 -12.18 -24.99
N SER A 390 0.40 -12.21 -23.95
CA SER A 390 0.83 -11.85 -22.59
C SER A 390 1.16 -13.12 -21.82
N VAL A 391 2.38 -13.21 -21.28
CA VAL A 391 2.87 -14.39 -20.56
C VAL A 391 2.08 -14.54 -19.25
N ALA A 392 1.46 -15.70 -19.09
CA ALA A 392 0.81 -16.13 -17.85
C ALA A 392 1.67 -17.19 -17.14
N THR A 393 1.93 -16.98 -15.87
CA THR A 393 2.67 -17.88 -14.97
C THR A 393 1.74 -18.61 -13.98
N GLY A 394 0.48 -18.18 -13.87
CA GLY A 394 -0.58 -18.86 -13.13
C GLY A 394 -1.70 -19.40 -14.02
N ALA A 395 -2.38 -20.47 -13.57
CA ALA A 395 -3.49 -21.09 -14.29
C ALA A 395 -4.80 -20.26 -14.27
N THR A 396 -4.86 -19.26 -13.39
CA THR A 396 -5.97 -18.30 -13.26
C THR A 396 -5.38 -16.91 -13.07
N GLU A 397 -6.17 -15.87 -13.32
CA GLU A 397 -5.73 -14.48 -13.14
C GLU A 397 -5.18 -14.22 -11.73
N SER A 398 -5.87 -14.72 -10.69
CA SER A 398 -5.43 -14.58 -9.31
C SER A 398 -4.17 -15.39 -9.00
N ALA A 399 -4.02 -16.58 -9.58
CA ALA A 399 -2.80 -17.36 -9.45
C ALA A 399 -1.62 -16.68 -10.16
N ASP A 400 -1.88 -15.98 -11.27
CA ASP A 400 -0.88 -15.24 -12.04
C ASP A 400 -0.43 -13.96 -11.31
N VAL A 401 -1.34 -13.30 -10.58
CA VAL A 401 -0.97 -12.21 -9.67
C VAL A 401 -0.13 -12.72 -8.50
N LEU A 402 -0.52 -13.83 -7.87
CA LEU A 402 0.22 -14.39 -6.73
C LEU A 402 1.62 -14.90 -7.13
N SER A 403 1.77 -15.46 -8.33
CA SER A 403 3.07 -15.92 -8.84
C SER A 403 4.05 -14.78 -9.09
N THR A 404 3.59 -13.53 -9.21
CA THR A 404 4.50 -12.37 -9.27
C THR A 404 5.24 -12.11 -7.95
N TYR A 405 4.73 -12.62 -6.82
CA TYR A 405 5.37 -12.50 -5.50
C TYR A 405 6.02 -13.81 -5.06
N PHE A 406 5.30 -14.93 -5.21
CA PHE A 406 5.71 -16.21 -4.67
C PHE A 406 6.07 -17.19 -5.79
N GLY A 407 7.20 -17.87 -5.64
CA GLY A 407 7.67 -18.89 -6.58
C GLY A 407 9.16 -18.79 -6.89
N ASP A 408 9.58 -19.55 -7.90
CA ASP A 408 10.96 -19.63 -8.39
C ASP A 408 11.06 -19.05 -9.80
N ALA A 409 11.92 -18.06 -9.99
CA ALA A 409 12.11 -17.35 -11.25
C ALA A 409 12.64 -18.28 -12.34
N ASN A 410 13.49 -19.26 -11.98
CA ASN A 410 13.98 -20.26 -12.93
C ASN A 410 12.83 -21.12 -13.47
N ALA A 411 11.90 -21.54 -12.62
CA ALA A 411 10.71 -22.28 -13.00
C ALA A 411 9.77 -21.44 -13.88
N GLN A 412 9.57 -20.16 -13.56
CA GLN A 412 8.75 -19.26 -14.39
C GLN A 412 9.36 -19.06 -15.78
N VAL A 413 10.67 -18.85 -15.88
CA VAL A 413 11.38 -18.74 -17.16
C VAL A 413 11.26 -20.02 -17.98
N ARG A 414 11.38 -21.20 -17.35
CA ARG A 414 11.21 -22.49 -18.05
C ARG A 414 9.77 -22.68 -18.55
N ALA A 415 8.78 -22.43 -17.70
CA ALA A 415 7.37 -22.56 -18.07
C ALA A 415 6.99 -21.60 -19.21
N ALA A 416 7.45 -20.35 -19.14
CA ALA A 416 7.25 -19.38 -20.22
C ALA A 416 7.94 -19.81 -21.52
N CYS A 417 9.17 -20.33 -21.45
CA CYS A 417 9.88 -20.86 -22.62
C CYS A 417 9.09 -22.00 -23.30
N GLU A 418 8.57 -22.95 -22.53
CA GLU A 418 7.74 -24.05 -23.03
C GLU A 418 6.44 -23.54 -23.66
N ALA A 419 5.76 -22.58 -23.02
CA ALA A 419 4.55 -21.97 -23.54
C ALA A 419 4.78 -21.23 -24.87
N LEU A 420 5.84 -20.44 -24.97
CA LEU A 420 6.17 -19.70 -26.19
C LEU A 420 6.57 -20.63 -27.36
N ARG A 421 7.24 -21.75 -27.07
CA ARG A 421 7.56 -22.78 -28.09
C ARG A 421 6.32 -23.42 -28.71
N ALA A 422 5.23 -23.50 -27.95
CA ALA A 422 3.98 -24.08 -28.42
C ALA A 422 3.17 -23.14 -29.34
N LEU A 423 3.56 -21.87 -29.48
CA LEU A 423 2.83 -20.88 -30.27
C LEU A 423 3.38 -20.80 -31.70
N PRO A 424 2.67 -21.35 -32.73
CA PRO A 424 3.14 -21.32 -34.11
C PRO A 424 3.28 -19.90 -34.68
N GLN A 425 2.55 -18.93 -34.12
CA GLN A 425 2.62 -17.52 -34.50
C GLN A 425 4.02 -16.93 -34.28
N LEU A 426 4.80 -17.48 -33.34
CA LEU A 426 6.13 -16.98 -32.98
C LEU A 426 7.26 -17.60 -33.80
N ALA A 427 6.96 -18.49 -34.77
CA ALA A 427 7.99 -19.20 -35.56
C ALA A 427 8.92 -18.25 -36.35
N GLY A 428 8.44 -17.06 -36.73
CA GLY A 428 9.25 -16.01 -37.38
C GLY A 428 10.05 -15.12 -36.42
N GLY A 429 9.97 -15.40 -35.13
CA GLY A 429 10.47 -14.56 -34.04
C GLY A 429 9.46 -13.51 -33.57
N TYR A 430 9.83 -12.77 -32.54
CA TYR A 430 8.93 -11.82 -31.85
C TYR A 430 9.67 -10.64 -31.21
N VAL A 431 8.90 -9.63 -30.82
CA VAL A 431 9.32 -8.50 -29.98
C VAL A 431 8.84 -8.73 -28.55
N ALA A 432 9.71 -8.55 -27.56
CA ALA A 432 9.39 -8.72 -26.16
C ALA A 432 9.32 -7.37 -25.44
N VAL A 433 8.28 -7.15 -24.64
CA VAL A 433 8.13 -5.96 -23.79
C VAL A 433 7.87 -6.41 -22.34
N GLY A 434 8.80 -6.05 -21.45
CA GLY A 434 8.74 -6.40 -20.04
C GLY A 434 8.52 -5.19 -19.14
N PHE A 435 7.67 -5.37 -18.14
CA PHE A 435 7.33 -4.32 -17.16
C PHE A 435 7.81 -4.73 -15.77
N SER A 436 8.52 -3.83 -15.09
CA SER A 436 9.10 -4.08 -13.77
C SER A 436 9.91 -5.39 -13.78
N GLN A 437 9.70 -6.31 -12.85
CA GLN A 437 10.42 -7.60 -12.85
C GLN A 437 10.22 -8.42 -14.15
N GLY A 438 9.11 -8.24 -14.87
CA GLY A 438 8.81 -9.00 -16.09
C GLY A 438 9.86 -8.82 -17.19
N GLY A 439 10.51 -7.65 -17.26
CA GLY A 439 11.64 -7.43 -18.17
C GLY A 439 12.92 -8.15 -17.76
N LEU A 440 13.14 -8.33 -16.45
CA LEU A 440 14.23 -9.18 -15.95
C LEU A 440 13.98 -10.66 -16.28
N LEU A 441 12.73 -11.12 -16.14
CA LEU A 441 12.34 -12.49 -16.49
C LEU A 441 12.42 -12.75 -18.00
N LEU A 442 11.98 -11.80 -18.84
CA LEU A 442 12.15 -11.89 -20.30
C LEU A 442 13.62 -11.94 -20.71
N ARG A 443 14.50 -11.20 -20.02
CA ARG A 443 15.94 -11.31 -20.24
C ARG A 443 16.46 -12.71 -19.87
N GLY A 444 16.08 -13.23 -18.70
CA GLY A 444 16.41 -14.59 -18.31
C GLY A 444 15.88 -15.64 -19.30
N LEU A 445 14.72 -15.39 -19.91
CA LEU A 445 14.16 -16.20 -21.00
C LEU A 445 15.01 -16.12 -22.26
N LEU A 446 15.46 -14.95 -22.69
CA LEU A 446 16.38 -14.81 -23.82
C LEU A 446 17.68 -15.61 -23.59
N GLU A 447 18.26 -15.52 -22.40
CA GLU A 447 19.53 -16.16 -22.06
C GLU A 447 19.43 -17.69 -21.96
N ARG A 448 18.28 -18.22 -21.54
CA ARG A 448 18.11 -19.65 -21.22
C ARG A 448 17.21 -20.42 -22.18
N CYS A 449 16.30 -19.76 -22.87
CA CYS A 449 15.40 -20.36 -23.86
C CYS A 449 16.06 -20.36 -25.24
N THR A 450 17.18 -21.08 -25.38
CA THR A 450 17.93 -21.19 -26.63
C THR A 450 17.82 -22.61 -27.22
N GLY A 451 18.20 -22.79 -28.49
CA GLY A 451 18.21 -24.10 -29.16
C GLY A 451 17.04 -24.36 -30.10
N GLU A 452 16.98 -25.58 -30.64
CA GLU A 452 16.03 -26.00 -31.68
C GLU A 452 14.57 -25.88 -31.20
N GLY A 453 13.74 -25.18 -31.97
CA GLY A 453 12.33 -24.94 -31.67
C GLY A 453 12.04 -23.72 -30.79
N ALA A 454 13.04 -23.03 -30.23
CA ALA A 454 12.82 -21.77 -29.52
C ALA A 454 12.59 -20.60 -30.51
N PRO A 455 11.51 -19.82 -30.39
CA PRO A 455 11.29 -18.67 -31.25
C PRO A 455 12.33 -17.57 -30.97
N ALA A 456 12.83 -16.92 -32.03
CA ALA A 456 13.86 -15.89 -31.90
C ALA A 456 13.28 -14.58 -31.33
N MET A 457 13.82 -14.10 -30.21
CA MET A 457 13.51 -12.75 -29.72
C MET A 457 14.37 -11.74 -30.50
N HIS A 458 13.73 -10.87 -31.29
CA HIS A 458 14.44 -9.88 -32.12
C HIS A 458 14.72 -8.60 -31.36
N THR A 459 13.77 -8.16 -30.54
CA THR A 459 13.84 -6.90 -29.80
C THR A 459 13.37 -7.14 -28.38
N LEU A 460 14.12 -6.64 -27.41
CA LEU A 460 13.74 -6.66 -26.00
C LEU A 460 13.62 -5.21 -25.51
N ILE A 461 12.44 -4.85 -25.03
CA ILE A 461 12.15 -3.56 -24.42
C ILE A 461 11.81 -3.81 -22.96
N THR A 462 12.48 -3.14 -22.04
CA THR A 462 12.21 -3.28 -20.61
C THR A 462 11.92 -1.96 -19.97
N MET A 463 10.87 -1.90 -19.15
CA MET A 463 10.45 -0.71 -18.43
C MET A 463 10.69 -0.92 -16.93
N GLY A 464 11.58 -0.12 -16.34
CA GLY A 464 11.86 -0.13 -14.90
C GLY A 464 12.28 -1.51 -14.37
N SER A 465 13.01 -2.31 -15.16
CA SER A 465 13.32 -3.69 -14.79
C SER A 465 14.62 -3.79 -13.99
N PRO A 466 14.67 -4.42 -12.81
CA PRO A 466 15.86 -4.43 -11.95
C PRO A 466 16.97 -5.36 -12.49
N HIS A 467 17.62 -5.00 -13.61
CA HIS A 467 18.60 -5.84 -14.30
C HIS A 467 19.86 -6.13 -13.49
N GLN A 468 20.28 -5.20 -12.62
CA GLN A 468 21.34 -5.44 -11.63
C GLN A 468 20.79 -5.80 -10.25
N GLY A 469 19.49 -6.04 -10.13
CA GLY A 469 18.81 -6.33 -8.87
C GLY A 469 18.44 -5.09 -8.07
N VAL A 470 17.92 -5.34 -6.87
CA VAL A 470 17.60 -4.30 -5.88
C VAL A 470 18.43 -4.53 -4.61
N MET A 471 18.91 -3.45 -4.01
CA MET A 471 19.70 -3.50 -2.77
C MET A 471 18.91 -3.09 -1.52
N ASP A 472 17.67 -2.59 -1.69
CA ASP A 472 16.85 -2.12 -0.57
C ASP A 472 15.40 -2.58 -0.70
N VAL A 473 14.68 -2.60 0.42
CA VAL A 473 13.25 -2.92 0.46
C VAL A 473 12.42 -1.65 0.22
N PRO A 474 11.41 -1.67 -0.66
CA PRO A 474 10.56 -0.50 -0.92
C PRO A 474 9.97 0.08 0.38
N GLY A 475 10.17 1.38 0.61
CA GLY A 475 9.59 2.12 1.74
C GLY A 475 10.55 2.54 2.88
N CYS A 476 11.84 2.22 2.83
CA CYS A 476 12.81 2.66 3.86
C CYS A 476 13.47 4.04 3.61
N TRP A 477 13.06 4.78 2.58
CA TRP A 477 13.87 5.87 2.01
C TRP A 477 13.48 7.31 2.40
N ASP A 478 12.74 7.54 3.50
CA ASP A 478 12.56 8.91 4.03
C ASP A 478 12.75 9.03 5.55
N VAL A 479 13.96 8.71 6.01
CA VAL A 479 14.52 9.27 7.24
C VAL A 479 15.76 10.08 6.86
N GLY A 480 15.51 11.21 6.19
CA GLY A 480 16.54 12.22 5.95
C GLY A 480 17.25 12.61 7.26
N GLY A 481 18.54 12.29 7.35
CA GLY A 481 19.53 13.06 8.11
C GLY A 481 19.31 13.30 9.61
N GLY A 482 18.50 12.50 10.32
CA GLY A 482 18.25 12.66 11.75
C GLY A 482 18.66 11.42 12.54
N ALA A 483 19.68 11.55 13.40
CA ALA A 483 20.00 10.54 14.41
C ALA A 483 18.79 10.33 15.35
N GLY A 484 18.02 9.25 15.12
CA GLY A 484 16.85 8.88 15.92
C GLY A 484 16.46 7.41 15.74
N ALA A 485 15.68 6.87 16.68
CA ALA A 485 15.39 5.42 16.81
C ALA A 485 14.78 4.74 15.55
N ALA A 486 14.14 5.50 14.66
CA ALA A 486 13.62 5.00 13.38
C ALA A 486 14.73 4.61 12.38
N TRP A 487 15.87 5.33 12.39
CA TRP A 487 17.06 5.02 11.59
C TRP A 487 17.74 3.72 12.07
N SER A 488 17.81 3.53 13.40
CA SER A 488 18.39 2.32 14.00
C SER A 488 17.56 1.07 13.74
N TRP A 489 16.23 1.20 13.68
CA TRP A 489 15.30 0.11 13.34
C TRP A 489 15.37 -0.29 11.86
N CYS A 490 15.39 0.67 10.91
CA CYS A 490 15.54 0.33 9.49
C CYS A 490 16.93 -0.29 9.21
N LYS A 491 18.03 0.21 9.82
CA LYS A 491 19.35 -0.45 9.79
C LYS A 491 19.32 -1.87 10.38
N ALA A 492 18.57 -2.10 11.45
CA ALA A 492 18.43 -3.42 12.07
C ALA A 492 17.64 -4.39 11.18
N MET A 493 16.57 -3.94 10.51
CA MET A 493 15.84 -4.72 9.50
C MET A 493 16.68 -4.98 8.25
N GLN A 494 17.44 -4.01 7.76
CA GLN A 494 18.35 -4.15 6.63
C GLN A 494 19.50 -5.13 6.96
N ALA A 495 20.01 -5.11 8.20
CA ALA A 495 20.99 -6.09 8.69
C ALA A 495 20.39 -7.50 8.89
N LEU A 496 19.13 -7.60 9.32
CA LEU A 496 18.40 -8.88 9.42
C LEU A 496 18.09 -9.46 8.03
N LEU A 497 17.77 -8.60 7.05
CA LEU A 497 17.43 -8.98 5.68
C LEU A 497 18.66 -9.31 4.83
N GLY A 498 19.80 -8.64 5.01
CA GLY A 498 21.04 -8.94 4.29
C GLY A 498 21.52 -10.39 4.48
N HIS A 499 21.30 -10.97 5.68
CA HIS A 499 21.55 -12.39 5.93
C HIS A 499 20.35 -13.29 5.61
N GLY A 500 19.13 -12.81 5.89
CA GLY A 500 17.91 -13.60 5.74
C GLY A 500 17.49 -13.84 4.29
N VAL A 501 17.69 -12.88 3.38
CA VAL A 501 17.20 -12.94 1.99
C VAL A 501 17.87 -14.05 1.17
N TYR A 502 19.10 -14.42 1.52
CA TYR A 502 19.84 -15.51 0.89
C TYR A 502 19.56 -16.88 1.52
N TYR A 503 18.65 -16.95 2.50
CA TYR A 503 18.20 -18.23 3.01
C TYR A 503 17.57 -19.05 1.88
N SER A 504 17.98 -20.32 1.77
CA SER A 504 17.63 -21.20 0.64
C SER A 504 16.12 -21.25 0.39
N TRP A 505 15.30 -21.28 1.45
CA TRP A 505 13.84 -21.27 1.28
C TRP A 505 13.35 -19.97 0.62
N LEU A 506 13.86 -18.80 1.00
CA LEU A 506 13.46 -17.52 0.39
C LEU A 506 13.93 -17.42 -1.06
N GLN A 507 15.15 -17.87 -1.37
CA GLN A 507 15.69 -17.93 -2.73
C GLN A 507 14.92 -18.86 -3.69
N HIS A 508 14.02 -19.72 -3.19
CA HIS A 508 13.20 -20.61 -4.04
C HIS A 508 11.69 -20.33 -3.96
N ASN A 509 11.24 -19.49 -3.02
CA ASN A 509 9.81 -19.27 -2.78
C ASN A 509 9.39 -17.81 -2.82
N LEU A 510 10.34 -16.86 -2.77
CA LEU A 510 10.05 -15.43 -2.90
C LEU A 510 10.80 -14.86 -4.10
N LEU A 511 10.06 -14.28 -5.04
CA LEU A 511 10.62 -13.87 -6.33
C LEU A 511 11.50 -12.63 -6.18
N GLN A 512 11.10 -11.70 -5.31
CA GLN A 512 11.85 -10.50 -4.95
C GLN A 512 13.22 -10.82 -4.34
N ALA A 513 13.30 -11.91 -3.56
CA ALA A 513 14.58 -12.34 -2.96
C ALA A 513 15.59 -12.80 -4.02
N GLN A 514 15.11 -13.37 -5.13
CA GLN A 514 15.94 -13.95 -6.18
C GLN A 514 16.66 -12.91 -7.06
N TYR A 515 16.21 -11.65 -7.00
CA TYR A 515 16.89 -10.50 -7.60
C TYR A 515 17.32 -9.43 -6.59
N PHE A 516 17.47 -9.81 -5.33
CA PHE A 516 18.15 -8.98 -4.34
C PHE A 516 19.67 -9.07 -4.53
N LYS A 517 20.36 -7.92 -4.48
CA LYS A 517 21.82 -7.81 -4.61
C LYS A 517 22.35 -6.89 -3.52
N ASP A 518 22.99 -7.48 -2.52
CA ASP A 518 23.63 -6.73 -1.44
C ASP A 518 25.01 -6.22 -1.89
N PRO A 519 25.21 -4.89 -2.05
CA PRO A 519 26.49 -4.34 -2.48
C PRO A 519 27.60 -4.45 -1.44
N TYR A 520 27.27 -4.72 -0.18
CA TYR A 520 28.24 -4.88 0.90
C TYR A 520 28.68 -6.34 1.11
N HIS A 521 27.95 -7.31 0.53
CA HIS A 521 28.23 -8.75 0.65
C HIS A 521 28.12 -9.47 -0.71
N LEU A 522 28.88 -8.98 -1.70
CA LEU A 522 28.82 -9.50 -3.08
C LEU A 522 29.24 -10.98 -3.21
N ASP A 523 30.11 -11.47 -2.33
CA ASP A 523 30.54 -12.88 -2.36
C ASP A 523 29.35 -13.81 -2.05
N TRP A 524 28.53 -13.44 -1.07
CA TRP A 524 27.32 -14.18 -0.73
C TRP A 524 26.28 -14.12 -1.84
N TYR A 525 26.08 -12.94 -2.42
CA TYR A 525 25.23 -12.79 -3.61
C TYR A 525 25.67 -13.75 -4.73
N ARG A 526 26.97 -13.81 -5.04
CA ARG A 526 27.51 -14.72 -6.09
C ARG A 526 27.27 -16.19 -5.75
N GLU A 527 27.46 -16.58 -4.50
CA GLU A 527 27.34 -17.96 -4.04
C GLU A 527 25.88 -18.44 -3.91
N THR A 528 24.97 -17.56 -3.49
CA THR A 528 23.63 -17.97 -3.01
C THR A 528 22.47 -17.48 -3.87
N SER A 529 22.63 -16.39 -4.64
CA SER A 529 21.56 -15.92 -5.54
C SER A 529 21.31 -16.96 -6.63
N GLY A 530 20.13 -17.58 -6.59
CA GLY A 530 19.76 -18.68 -7.48
C GLY A 530 19.38 -18.24 -8.90
N PHE A 531 19.12 -16.95 -9.09
CA PHE A 531 18.65 -16.41 -10.36
C PHE A 531 19.54 -15.25 -10.84
N LEU A 532 19.55 -14.13 -10.13
CA LEU A 532 20.19 -12.90 -10.60
C LEU A 532 21.70 -13.04 -10.81
N ALA A 533 22.45 -13.63 -9.86
CA ALA A 533 23.89 -13.82 -10.02
C ALA A 533 24.26 -14.73 -11.20
N ASP A 534 23.40 -15.70 -11.52
CA ASP A 534 23.57 -16.56 -12.69
C ASP A 534 23.32 -15.79 -13.98
N ILE A 535 22.14 -15.19 -14.13
CA ILE A 535 21.79 -14.49 -15.37
C ILE A 535 22.69 -13.28 -15.61
N ASN A 536 23.15 -12.57 -14.56
CA ASN A 536 24.14 -11.49 -14.69
C ASN A 536 25.55 -11.96 -15.03
N ASN A 537 25.79 -13.27 -15.08
CA ASN A 537 27.10 -13.84 -15.33
C ASN A 537 28.15 -13.31 -14.32
N ASP A 538 27.71 -13.11 -13.07
CA ASP A 538 28.48 -12.48 -11.99
C ASP A 538 29.38 -13.48 -11.26
N ARG A 539 29.18 -14.78 -11.48
CA ARG A 539 29.99 -15.88 -10.94
C ARG A 539 31.27 -16.06 -11.73
N ASP A 540 32.28 -16.68 -11.12
CA ASP A 540 33.57 -16.96 -11.77
C ASP A 540 33.43 -17.92 -12.96
N ALA A 541 32.57 -18.93 -12.82
CA ALA A 541 32.21 -19.85 -13.90
C ALA A 541 31.18 -19.17 -14.83
N ARG A 542 31.68 -18.42 -15.82
CA ARG A 542 30.86 -17.65 -16.74
C ARG A 542 30.25 -18.50 -17.85
N ASN A 543 28.99 -18.21 -18.20
CA ASN A 543 28.30 -18.83 -19.33
C ASN A 543 28.40 -17.94 -20.57
N SER A 544 29.21 -18.37 -21.56
CA SER A 544 29.40 -17.61 -22.81
C SER A 544 28.14 -17.56 -23.69
N SER A 545 27.18 -18.47 -23.49
CA SER A 545 25.93 -18.47 -24.25
C SER A 545 25.02 -17.29 -23.91
N TYR A 546 25.12 -16.72 -22.70
CA TYR A 546 24.31 -15.58 -22.29
C TYR A 546 24.68 -14.31 -23.07
N ALA A 547 25.99 -14.06 -23.24
CA ALA A 547 26.46 -12.97 -24.09
C ALA A 547 26.08 -13.17 -25.56
N ALA A 548 26.16 -14.40 -26.07
CA ALA A 548 25.72 -14.72 -27.43
C ALA A 548 24.20 -14.50 -27.61
N ALA A 549 23.40 -14.84 -26.61
CA ALA A 549 21.96 -14.63 -26.63
C ALA A 549 21.61 -13.13 -26.62
N LEU A 550 22.19 -12.33 -25.72
CA LEU A 550 21.92 -10.89 -25.68
C LEU A 550 22.36 -10.19 -26.97
N THR A 551 23.54 -10.51 -27.48
CA THR A 551 24.07 -9.91 -28.71
C THR A 551 23.36 -10.37 -29.99
N SER A 552 22.52 -11.41 -29.91
CA SER A 552 21.63 -11.82 -31.00
C SER A 552 20.47 -10.85 -31.22
N LEU A 553 20.15 -10.00 -30.23
CA LEU A 553 19.12 -8.99 -30.36
C LEU A 553 19.47 -8.00 -31.49
N ARG A 554 18.45 -7.67 -32.28
CA ARG A 554 18.50 -6.51 -33.17
C ARG A 554 18.51 -5.22 -32.36
N SER A 555 17.74 -5.16 -31.28
CA SER A 555 17.66 -3.98 -30.43
C SER A 555 17.31 -4.34 -28.99
N LEU A 556 18.02 -3.72 -28.05
CA LEU A 556 17.74 -3.73 -26.63
C LEU A 556 17.41 -2.30 -26.19
N VAL A 557 16.21 -2.08 -25.64
CA VAL A 557 15.75 -0.75 -25.19
C VAL A 557 15.45 -0.80 -23.70
N LEU A 558 16.13 0.03 -22.93
CA LEU A 558 16.07 0.03 -21.47
C LEU A 558 15.51 1.35 -20.97
N TYR A 559 14.27 1.34 -20.48
CA TYR A 559 13.63 2.48 -19.86
C TYR A 559 13.88 2.51 -18.34
N GLN A 560 14.50 3.58 -17.86
CA GLN A 560 14.58 3.92 -16.45
C GLN A 560 13.50 4.96 -16.10
N PHE A 561 12.87 4.88 -14.92
CA PHE A 561 11.98 5.93 -14.45
C PHE A 561 12.76 7.01 -13.72
N ASP A 562 12.47 8.28 -14.03
CA ASP A 562 13.20 9.41 -13.46
C ASP A 562 13.09 9.45 -11.93
N ASN A 563 11.92 9.11 -11.40
CA ASN A 563 11.64 9.10 -9.96
C ASN A 563 11.42 7.67 -9.45
N ASP A 564 12.18 6.68 -9.92
CA ASP A 564 12.01 5.30 -9.46
C ASP A 564 12.41 5.13 -7.98
N LEU A 565 11.49 4.58 -7.20
CA LEU A 565 11.64 4.31 -5.76
C LEU A 565 11.38 2.84 -5.43
N THR A 566 11.03 2.03 -6.44
CA THR A 566 10.85 0.57 -6.32
C THR A 566 12.15 -0.12 -6.63
N VAL A 567 12.80 0.28 -7.73
CA VAL A 567 14.10 -0.24 -8.14
C VAL A 567 15.16 0.64 -7.51
N VAL A 568 15.82 0.13 -6.47
CA VAL A 568 16.88 0.84 -5.76
C VAL A 568 18.19 0.05 -5.92
N PRO A 569 19.23 0.62 -6.54
CA PRO A 569 19.27 1.92 -7.21
C PRO A 569 18.49 1.90 -8.53
N ARG A 570 17.90 3.03 -8.94
CA ARG A 570 17.10 3.14 -10.19
C ARG A 570 17.91 2.79 -11.44
N GLU A 571 19.21 3.06 -11.38
CA GLU A 571 20.22 2.76 -12.40
C GLU A 571 20.30 1.26 -12.72
N SER A 572 19.82 0.40 -11.82
CA SER A 572 19.63 -1.03 -12.09
C SER A 572 18.74 -1.30 -13.30
N SER A 573 17.82 -0.39 -13.63
CA SER A 573 16.99 -0.43 -14.84
C SER A 573 17.78 -0.37 -16.14
N GLN A 574 19.00 0.16 -16.09
CA GLN A 574 19.90 0.31 -17.22
C GLN A 574 21.26 -0.35 -16.95
N PHE A 575 21.29 -1.42 -16.15
CA PHE A 575 22.51 -2.15 -15.79
C PHE A 575 23.57 -1.38 -14.98
N GLY A 576 23.27 -0.19 -14.47
CA GLY A 576 24.06 0.47 -13.43
C GLY A 576 23.79 -0.11 -12.04
N PHE A 577 24.69 0.10 -11.09
CA PHE A 577 24.49 -0.38 -9.72
C PHE A 577 25.35 0.36 -8.68
N TYR A 578 24.96 0.27 -7.41
CA TYR A 578 25.73 0.85 -6.31
C TYR A 578 26.88 -0.08 -5.90
N ASN A 579 28.11 0.41 -5.92
CA ASN A 579 29.31 -0.38 -5.62
C ASN A 579 29.72 -0.36 -4.13
N GLY A 580 28.89 0.20 -3.25
CA GLY A 580 29.23 0.41 -1.83
C GLY A 580 29.72 1.83 -1.51
N THR A 581 30.08 2.63 -2.52
CA THR A 581 30.52 4.03 -2.35
C THR A 581 29.69 5.02 -3.16
N HIS A 582 29.44 4.72 -4.43
CA HIS A 582 28.63 5.53 -5.34
C HIS A 582 27.88 4.61 -6.31
N THR A 583 26.87 5.18 -6.99
CA THR A 583 26.17 4.48 -8.05
C THR A 583 26.97 4.60 -9.34
N GLU A 584 27.37 3.45 -9.88
CA GLU A 584 28.02 3.30 -11.18
C GLU A 584 26.96 3.27 -12.28
N SER A 585 27.20 4.01 -13.35
CA SER A 585 26.53 3.81 -14.64
C SER A 585 26.87 2.44 -15.23
N MET A 586 26.11 2.01 -16.23
CA MET A 586 26.36 0.73 -16.91
C MET A 586 27.82 0.59 -17.35
N GLU A 587 28.38 1.62 -17.97
CA GLU A 587 29.72 1.66 -18.55
C GLU A 587 30.83 1.51 -17.51
N GLU A 588 30.57 1.93 -16.28
CA GLU A 588 31.51 1.84 -15.16
C GLU A 588 31.52 0.44 -14.52
N THR A 589 30.41 -0.29 -14.66
CA THR A 589 30.30 -1.64 -14.08
C THR A 589 31.29 -2.64 -14.68
N ALA A 590 31.72 -3.61 -13.88
CA ALA A 590 32.55 -4.71 -14.38
C ALA A 590 31.83 -5.59 -15.42
N ALA A 591 30.49 -5.66 -15.37
CA ALA A 591 29.69 -6.41 -16.34
C ALA A 591 29.84 -5.84 -17.76
N TYR A 592 29.88 -4.51 -17.89
CA TYR A 592 30.09 -3.84 -19.17
C TYR A 592 31.57 -3.83 -19.61
N ARG A 593 32.49 -3.49 -18.70
CA ARG A 593 33.94 -3.43 -19.02
C ARG A 593 34.52 -4.76 -19.47
N ASP A 594 34.09 -5.85 -18.83
CA ASP A 594 34.49 -7.21 -19.19
C ASP A 594 33.60 -7.81 -20.30
N ASP A 595 32.58 -7.06 -20.74
CA ASP A 595 31.56 -7.47 -21.70
C ASP A 595 30.91 -8.84 -21.39
N ARG A 596 30.61 -9.08 -20.11
CA ARG A 596 30.17 -10.40 -19.58
C ARG A 596 28.87 -10.90 -20.20
N LEU A 597 28.03 -9.97 -20.63
CA LEU A 597 26.72 -10.20 -21.20
C LEU A 597 26.60 -9.69 -22.65
N GLY A 598 27.69 -9.14 -23.22
CA GLY A 598 27.66 -8.53 -24.55
C GLY A 598 27.03 -7.12 -24.59
N LEU A 599 26.87 -6.45 -23.45
CA LEU A 599 26.30 -5.09 -23.36
C LEU A 599 27.18 -4.05 -24.06
N ARG A 600 28.52 -4.15 -23.94
CA ARG A 600 29.43 -3.26 -24.66
C ARG A 600 29.33 -3.51 -26.16
N THR A 601 29.31 -4.77 -26.56
CA THR A 601 29.10 -5.15 -27.97
C THR A 601 27.78 -4.61 -28.54
N LEU A 602 26.68 -4.67 -27.80
CA LEU A 602 25.39 -4.08 -28.21
C LEU A 602 25.44 -2.55 -28.28
N ASN A 603 26.10 -1.89 -27.33
CA ASN A 603 26.25 -0.44 -27.29
C ASN A 603 27.08 0.08 -28.47
N GLU A 604 28.26 -0.48 -28.68
CA GLU A 604 29.18 -0.09 -29.76
C GLU A 604 28.61 -0.36 -31.16
N SER A 605 27.72 -1.35 -31.28
CA SER A 605 27.00 -1.63 -32.54
C SER A 605 25.74 -0.77 -32.75
N GLY A 606 25.42 0.15 -31.83
CA GLY A 606 24.26 1.04 -31.92
C GLY A 606 22.92 0.32 -31.73
N ARG A 607 22.93 -0.88 -31.13
CA ARG A 607 21.75 -1.72 -30.91
C ARG A 607 21.20 -1.63 -29.49
N LEU A 608 21.91 -0.97 -28.58
CA LEU A 608 21.43 -0.64 -27.23
C LEU A 608 20.91 0.79 -27.19
N THR A 609 19.71 0.97 -26.63
CA THR A 609 19.11 2.28 -26.38
C THR A 609 18.80 2.43 -24.90
N LEU A 610 19.41 3.42 -24.26
CA LEU A 610 19.06 3.84 -22.91
C LEU A 610 18.09 5.01 -23.00
N ALA A 611 16.93 4.88 -22.39
CA ALA A 611 15.87 5.88 -22.42
C ALA A 611 15.29 6.12 -21.02
N ASN A 612 14.73 7.30 -20.80
CA ASN A 612 14.07 7.64 -19.55
C ASN A 612 12.56 7.77 -19.76
N CYS A 613 11.81 7.28 -18.78
CA CYS A 613 10.39 7.50 -18.65
C CYS A 613 10.15 8.53 -17.54
N PRO A 614 9.51 9.68 -17.84
CA PRO A 614 9.12 10.62 -16.81
C PRO A 614 8.14 9.98 -15.82
N GLY A 615 8.31 10.29 -14.55
CA GLY A 615 7.42 9.83 -13.48
C GLY A 615 8.04 8.77 -12.58
N PHE A 616 7.19 8.21 -11.72
CA PHE A 616 7.57 7.19 -10.75
C PHE A 616 7.48 5.80 -11.39
N HIS A 617 7.98 4.78 -10.69
CA HIS A 617 7.98 3.40 -11.18
C HIS A 617 6.64 2.99 -11.80
N MET A 618 6.67 2.50 -13.04
CA MET A 618 5.49 2.01 -13.77
C MET A 618 4.40 3.09 -14.04
N GLN A 619 4.69 4.37 -13.79
CA GLN A 619 3.77 5.47 -14.07
C GLN A 619 4.05 6.07 -15.45
N PHE A 620 3.27 5.69 -16.44
CA PHE A 620 3.31 6.32 -17.75
C PHE A 620 1.93 6.32 -18.39
N THR A 621 1.78 7.17 -19.40
CA THR A 621 0.51 7.38 -20.09
C THR A 621 0.43 6.46 -21.32
N LEU A 622 -0.75 5.96 -21.69
CA LEU A 622 -0.86 5.16 -22.92
C LEU A 622 -0.48 5.96 -24.18
N ASP A 623 -0.70 7.27 -24.16
CA ASP A 623 -0.28 8.16 -25.25
C ASP A 623 1.25 8.36 -25.26
N TRP A 624 1.88 8.44 -24.09
CA TRP A 624 3.33 8.46 -23.96
C TRP A 624 3.92 7.14 -24.45
N PHE A 625 3.32 6.01 -24.07
CA PHE A 625 3.71 4.67 -24.55
C PHE A 625 3.58 4.58 -26.07
N GLU A 626 2.48 5.06 -26.64
CA GLU A 626 2.26 5.10 -28.10
C GLU A 626 3.31 5.97 -28.82
N GLN A 627 3.73 7.08 -28.21
CA GLN A 627 4.70 7.99 -28.82
C GLN A 627 6.15 7.49 -28.69
N HIS A 628 6.50 6.86 -27.57
CA HIS A 628 7.90 6.60 -27.21
C HIS A 628 8.27 5.13 -27.26
N VAL A 629 7.37 4.22 -26.89
CA VAL A 629 7.65 2.78 -26.81
C VAL A 629 7.17 2.05 -28.06
N LEU A 630 5.97 2.37 -28.56
CA LEU A 630 5.40 1.74 -29.74
C LEU A 630 6.29 1.80 -31.00
N PRO A 631 7.08 2.86 -31.27
CA PRO A 631 8.03 2.86 -32.39
C PRO A 631 9.05 1.72 -32.33
N HIS A 632 9.46 1.30 -31.13
CA HIS A 632 10.37 0.17 -30.92
C HIS A 632 9.65 -1.18 -31.00
N VAL A 633 8.35 -1.19 -30.71
CA VAL A 633 7.48 -2.39 -30.77
C VAL A 633 7.08 -2.71 -32.21
N ALA A 634 6.84 -1.68 -33.04
CA ALA A 634 6.33 -1.78 -34.40
C ALA A 634 7.40 -2.24 -35.41
N VAL A 635 7.90 -3.47 -35.27
CA VAL A 635 8.94 -4.05 -36.14
C VAL A 635 8.31 -4.78 -37.34
N PRO A 636 8.51 -4.32 -38.59
CA PRO A 636 7.99 -5.01 -39.77
C PRO A 636 8.65 -6.38 -39.98
N VAL A 637 7.89 -7.38 -40.42
CA VAL A 637 8.40 -8.74 -40.71
C VAL A 637 9.52 -8.73 -41.76
N ALA A 638 9.49 -7.78 -42.71
CA ALA A 638 10.54 -7.63 -43.72
C ALA A 638 11.92 -7.31 -43.11
N ASP A 639 11.93 -6.52 -42.04
CA ASP A 639 13.17 -6.09 -41.39
C ASP A 639 13.75 -7.18 -40.48
N ALA A 640 12.93 -8.13 -40.04
CA ALA A 640 13.37 -9.31 -39.28
C ALA A 640 14.28 -10.24 -40.08
N ARG A 641 14.20 -10.20 -41.41
CA ARG A 641 14.98 -11.06 -42.32
C ARG A 641 16.38 -10.53 -42.64
N VAL A 642 16.66 -9.25 -42.36
CA VAL A 642 17.91 -8.59 -42.77
C VAL A 642 19.07 -8.85 -41.79
N ALA A 643 18.79 -9.22 -40.54
CA ALA A 643 19.83 -9.46 -39.53
C ALA A 643 20.57 -10.81 -39.68
N ALA A 644 20.10 -11.73 -40.54
CA ALA A 644 20.66 -13.07 -40.69
C ALA A 644 21.79 -13.20 -41.73
N THR A 645 22.16 -12.13 -42.44
CA THR A 645 23.25 -12.17 -43.43
C THR A 645 24.50 -11.46 -42.91
N HIS A 646 25.40 -12.22 -42.28
CA HIS A 646 26.81 -11.88 -42.29
C HIS A 646 27.27 -11.78 -43.75
N PRO A 647 27.87 -10.67 -44.21
CA PRO A 647 28.60 -10.70 -45.47
C PRO A 647 29.86 -11.51 -45.22
N SER A 648 29.92 -12.71 -45.80
CA SER A 648 31.19 -13.37 -46.08
C SER A 648 32.00 -12.46 -46.99
N ARG A 649 32.92 -11.68 -46.43
CA ARG A 649 34.04 -11.14 -47.21
C ARG A 649 35.17 -12.16 -47.16
N THR A 650 35.17 -12.99 -48.19
CA THR A 650 36.32 -13.71 -48.71
C THR A 650 37.41 -12.74 -49.19
N ALA A 651 38.65 -13.18 -48.99
CA ALA A 651 39.96 -12.64 -49.43
C ALA A 651 40.55 -11.51 -48.58
#